data_AF-A0A2K3JFY6-F1
#
_entry.id   AF-A0A2K3JFY6-F1
#
_cell.length_a   1.000
_cell.length_b   1.000
_cell.length_c   1.000
_cell.angle_alpha   90.00
_cell.angle_beta   90.00
_cell.angle_gamma   90.00
#
_symmetry.space_group_name_H-M   'P 1'
#
loop_
_entity.id
_entity.type
_entity.pdbx_description
1 polymer ?
#
loop_
_entity_poly.entity_id
_entity_poly.type
_entity_poly.pdbx_seq_one_letter_code
_entity_poly.pdbx_strand_id
1 'polypeptide(L)'
;MHITSKVVSAVKILWVVCVSFTFILPGVYGLPNRLDLTLGMDLTCVSKVSRGIEIPPESEYYIRFDSQNLTLTPQEYEPTTSGLSENVILAIAKSPRWIQPRLTSQFHTLSNPESYANVLLNSSTQYADEIAFSIACCPIGRVPSAIILKENAEALYEHDQWIAYADIVEYDDGTGDYFSTIRYTVLENGTEQYFEFPPEIYYWYVVHPKITTEEIDAVYGPLWRNYLFQHNDLGYPLLKEKISTIQYFWDNESYFQPGARLWNECITQHPTAIEAVSYWIGKTVPYPAVGDRPGLASVIAHEHNGWCGELQKIAIAAQRSLLIPSIAACNVGEDHVWREFYERGWHENDNWWSDTGGAVDKPDVYAYDWGKDCITVSFEVKDLFLQPMDGARIIVLVKGPKDITYYKNLIWEKIQGIWDKLPEFLKGRLLTFLFEKVEHRFDAMPDIIDGFTITIWKYTNMQGKCTFTLGKNRDYFFLIQQGNLKKPWQLARHNTLRTLQTGSNKGDREFNIVLFDVSKKPQRFTNHDLSSGECRFHLSFIQNLYQLQKHFINDGIGRYEFSNGVECFFVDQENFQRYKQGDEFTCYNYLDDASSTMNATIYVSPQDKDWYFIFRNPARETYAIVDFSLDVSVQTIKDRIQIVTPHTSLFEVPLFNIGDTVVFSGIATTEIVTLAIDSDPSTTECPVMNGEWSYAWNTSGTSLGTHRITVTSVGNISDERTVFLIDAIPPYLFVEHPSDGAIVEQNILDISGYSVDNVGIDHVEITLNNVTKLAYGTTTWNLSWDLTGFPLGDYVLTIKAIDSQGLWSSHSCSFVLNESGHSWGPEIVDIYHDPEDLLNTSNVIIYANVTTTGPFNLRTVVLFLNNGTEIISYEMYRYGEYPVQSRHEEDPLFNESNAPLFGKQLGQFPTGQVINYWIVAMDSAGNTKQSEISSFSIQ
;
A
#
# COMPACT_ATOMS: atom_id res chain seq x y z
N MET A 1 -6.13 42.11 -46.28
CA MET A 1 -5.82 42.54 -47.66
C MET A 1 -5.01 41.43 -48.32
N HIS A 2 -5.44 41.02 -49.49
CA HIS A 2 -5.07 39.80 -50.21
C HIS A 2 -3.69 39.89 -50.91
N ILE A 3 -3.07 38.70 -51.10
CA ILE A 3 -2.28 38.26 -52.28
C ILE A 3 -0.74 38.47 -52.30
N THR A 4 -0.06 37.32 -52.11
CA THR A 4 1.12 36.75 -52.82
C THR A 4 2.43 37.56 -53.01
N SER A 5 3.59 36.97 -52.68
CA SER A 5 4.33 36.03 -53.55
C SER A 5 5.66 35.59 -52.92
N LYS A 6 6.16 34.44 -53.42
CA LYS A 6 7.29 33.60 -53.00
C LYS A 6 8.65 34.33 -52.93
N VAL A 7 9.57 33.84 -52.08
CA VAL A 7 10.87 33.20 -52.46
C VAL A 7 11.80 33.06 -51.24
N VAL A 8 12.10 31.79 -50.92
CA VAL A 8 13.37 31.21 -50.39
C VAL A 8 13.67 31.17 -48.87
N SER A 9 13.98 29.92 -48.48
CA SER A 9 14.78 29.41 -47.36
C SER A 9 14.09 28.96 -46.06
N ALA A 10 13.41 27.83 -46.22
CA ALA A 10 13.29 26.68 -45.32
C ALA A 10 14.13 26.67 -44.02
N VAL A 11 13.42 26.75 -42.89
CA VAL A 11 13.70 26.02 -41.64
C VAL A 11 12.34 25.66 -41.06
N LYS A 12 11.97 24.37 -41.03
CA LYS A 12 10.96 23.70 -40.17
C LYS A 12 10.86 22.23 -40.62
N ILE A 13 11.30 21.23 -39.84
CA ILE A 13 10.64 20.55 -38.69
C ILE A 13 10.11 19.15 -39.11
N LEU A 14 10.17 18.20 -38.15
CA LEU A 14 9.56 16.85 -38.04
C LEU A 14 10.33 15.69 -38.72
N TRP A 15 10.98 14.79 -37.97
CA TRP A 15 10.48 13.58 -37.26
C TRP A 15 10.32 12.34 -38.16
N VAL A 16 10.56 11.17 -37.54
CA VAL A 16 10.03 9.81 -37.85
C VAL A 16 11.02 8.78 -38.46
N VAL A 17 11.45 7.85 -37.57
CA VAL A 17 11.53 6.37 -37.71
C VAL A 17 12.82 5.67 -38.16
N CYS A 18 13.40 5.01 -37.15
CA CYS A 18 13.81 3.61 -36.99
C CYS A 18 14.57 2.80 -38.07
N VAL A 19 15.39 1.89 -37.51
CA VAL A 19 15.85 0.58 -38.02
C VAL A 19 17.09 0.55 -38.90
N SER A 20 18.21 0.22 -38.22
CA SER A 20 19.11 -0.94 -38.44
C SER A 20 19.76 -1.23 -39.80
N PHE A 21 20.98 -1.79 -39.67
CA PHE A 21 21.82 -2.55 -40.61
C PHE A 21 22.97 -1.85 -41.35
N THR A 22 24.16 -2.03 -40.76
CA THR A 22 25.45 -2.48 -41.31
C THR A 22 25.58 -2.68 -42.84
N PHE A 23 26.62 -2.07 -43.45
CA PHE A 23 27.79 -2.75 -44.05
C PHE A 23 28.69 -1.80 -44.92
N ILE A 24 30.01 -1.86 -44.65
CA ILE A 24 31.15 -2.00 -45.62
C ILE A 24 31.76 -0.77 -46.35
N LEU A 25 32.97 -0.39 -45.86
CA LEU A 25 34.26 -0.01 -46.54
C LEU A 25 34.38 1.31 -47.35
N PRO A 26 35.62 1.77 -47.72
CA PRO A 26 36.79 2.13 -46.89
C PRO A 26 37.43 3.49 -47.33
N GLY A 27 38.34 4.08 -46.53
CA GLY A 27 39.03 5.31 -46.94
C GLY A 27 40.26 5.66 -46.11
N VAL A 28 41.41 5.17 -46.57
CA VAL A 28 42.78 5.31 -46.04
C VAL A 28 43.32 6.75 -46.12
N TYR A 29 44.13 7.17 -45.12
CA TYR A 29 45.44 7.88 -45.17
C TYR A 29 45.75 8.33 -43.72
N GLY A 30 46.75 7.89 -42.95
CA GLY A 30 48.05 7.29 -43.23
C GLY A 30 49.18 8.25 -42.83
N LEU A 31 49.81 8.07 -41.66
CA LEU A 31 51.25 8.32 -41.43
C LEU A 31 51.73 7.60 -40.13
N PRO A 32 52.99 7.10 -40.06
CA PRO A 32 53.28 5.81 -39.46
C PRO A 32 54.26 5.81 -38.25
N ASN A 33 54.28 4.64 -37.59
CA ASN A 33 55.35 4.03 -36.80
C ASN A 33 55.60 4.49 -35.35
N ARG A 34 55.01 3.73 -34.41
CA ARG A 34 55.78 2.76 -33.61
C ARG A 34 55.03 1.42 -33.62
N LEU A 35 55.66 0.40 -34.20
CA LEU A 35 55.26 -1.00 -33.97
C LEU A 35 55.61 -1.32 -32.52
N ASP A 36 54.60 -1.37 -31.65
CA ASP A 36 54.61 -2.29 -30.52
C ASP A 36 53.90 -3.56 -30.98
N LEU A 37 54.68 -4.64 -31.11
CA LEU A 37 54.16 -5.99 -31.28
C LEU A 37 53.79 -6.52 -29.89
N THR A 38 52.69 -6.02 -29.33
CA THR A 38 51.87 -6.75 -28.38
C THR A 38 50.56 -7.03 -29.09
N LEU A 39 50.20 -8.31 -29.26
CA LEU A 39 48.82 -8.67 -29.52
C LEU A 39 48.01 -8.09 -28.35
N GLY A 40 47.33 -6.96 -28.58
CA GLY A 40 46.50 -6.32 -27.57
C GLY A 40 45.33 -7.25 -27.26
N MET A 41 45.46 -8.03 -26.20
CA MET A 41 44.34 -8.80 -25.69
C MET A 41 43.32 -7.82 -25.10
N ASP A 42 42.07 -7.96 -25.52
CA ASP A 42 40.96 -7.27 -24.87
C ASP A 42 40.82 -7.75 -23.42
N LEU A 43 40.43 -6.84 -22.53
CA LEU A 43 40.16 -7.17 -21.13
C LEU A 43 38.97 -8.13 -21.07
N THR A 44 39.16 -9.26 -20.39
CA THR A 44 38.11 -10.28 -20.21
C THR A 44 37.67 -10.31 -18.75
N CYS A 45 36.36 -10.37 -18.50
CA CYS A 45 35.80 -10.51 -17.15
C CYS A 45 36.20 -11.87 -16.56
N VAL A 46 36.76 -11.88 -15.35
CA VAL A 46 37.26 -13.11 -14.69
C VAL A 46 36.55 -13.42 -13.38
N SER A 47 35.86 -12.44 -12.78
CA SER A 47 34.98 -12.66 -11.64
C SER A 47 33.94 -11.54 -11.55
N LYS A 48 32.72 -11.90 -11.14
CA LYS A 48 31.61 -10.96 -10.96
C LYS A 48 30.83 -11.30 -9.70
N VAL A 49 30.41 -10.29 -8.95
CA VAL A 49 29.47 -10.42 -7.83
C VAL A 49 28.35 -9.41 -8.05
N SER A 50 27.12 -9.88 -8.08
CA SER A 50 25.94 -9.03 -8.02
C SER A 50 25.01 -9.55 -6.92
N ARG A 51 24.35 -8.64 -6.20
CA ARG A 51 23.32 -8.95 -5.17
C ARG A 51 22.70 -7.66 -4.61
N GLY A 52 21.55 -7.80 -3.96
CA GLY A 52 21.05 -6.86 -2.97
C GLY A 52 21.61 -7.14 -1.57
N ILE A 53 21.92 -6.08 -0.83
CA ILE A 53 22.32 -6.11 0.58
C ILE A 53 21.62 -5.02 1.37
N GLU A 54 21.44 -5.27 2.66
CA GLU A 54 21.07 -4.24 3.63
C GLU A 54 22.25 -3.98 4.57
N ILE A 55 22.66 -2.72 4.71
CA ILE A 55 23.77 -2.26 5.55
C ILE A 55 23.15 -1.46 6.71
N PRO A 56 23.19 -1.99 7.94
CA PRO A 56 22.68 -1.28 9.11
C PRO A 56 23.42 0.04 9.37
N PRO A 57 22.87 0.92 10.21
CA PRO A 57 23.57 2.12 10.64
C PRO A 57 24.96 1.80 11.19
N GLU A 58 25.93 2.65 10.88
CA GLU A 58 27.31 2.59 11.36
C GLU A 58 28.03 1.27 11.05
N SER A 59 27.60 0.58 10.00
CA SER A 59 28.12 -0.72 9.58
C SER A 59 28.68 -0.67 8.16
N GLU A 60 29.32 -1.75 7.74
CA GLU A 60 29.91 -1.89 6.43
C GLU A 60 29.68 -3.28 5.84
N TYR A 61 29.74 -3.34 4.51
CA TYR A 61 29.80 -4.57 3.74
C TYR A 61 31.04 -4.54 2.85
N TYR A 62 31.76 -5.65 2.75
CA TYR A 62 32.97 -5.70 1.91
C TYR A 62 33.02 -6.87 0.95
N ILE A 63 33.80 -6.71 -0.11
CA ILE A 63 34.13 -7.74 -1.10
C ILE A 63 35.64 -7.81 -1.20
N ARG A 64 36.21 -8.98 -0.94
CA ARG A 64 37.64 -9.25 -1.08
C ARG A 64 37.94 -9.68 -2.51
N PHE A 65 38.87 -9.01 -3.17
CA PHE A 65 39.50 -9.46 -4.40
C PHE A 65 40.82 -10.17 -4.08
N ASP A 66 40.85 -11.49 -4.32
CA ASP A 66 42.06 -12.30 -4.28
C ASP A 66 42.85 -12.09 -5.57
N SER A 67 44.00 -11.43 -5.47
CA SER A 67 44.83 -11.09 -6.63
C SER A 67 45.50 -12.29 -7.29
N GLN A 68 45.69 -13.40 -6.57
CA GLN A 68 46.34 -14.61 -7.09
C GLN A 68 45.35 -15.45 -7.90
N ASN A 69 44.13 -15.60 -7.37
CA ASN A 69 43.07 -16.38 -8.00
C ASN A 69 42.22 -15.57 -8.97
N LEU A 70 42.27 -14.23 -8.88
CA LEU A 70 41.46 -13.27 -9.62
C LEU A 70 39.96 -13.44 -9.33
N THR A 71 39.62 -13.68 -8.06
CA THR A 71 38.26 -13.98 -7.62
C THR A 71 37.75 -12.93 -6.64
N LEU A 72 36.50 -12.52 -6.83
CA LEU A 72 35.76 -11.70 -5.89
C LEU A 72 35.06 -12.61 -4.87
N THR A 73 35.43 -12.49 -3.61
CA THR A 73 34.80 -13.16 -2.48
C THR A 73 34.02 -12.14 -1.66
N PRO A 74 32.68 -12.16 -1.69
CA PRO A 74 31.85 -11.33 -0.82
C PRO A 74 32.06 -11.64 0.66
N GLN A 75 31.78 -10.68 1.54
CA GLN A 75 31.59 -10.96 2.96
C GLN A 75 30.43 -11.95 3.12
N GLU A 76 30.66 -12.99 3.94
CA GLU A 76 29.63 -13.95 4.34
C GLU A 76 28.57 -13.25 5.21
N TYR A 77 27.30 -13.51 4.89
CA TYR A 77 26.15 -13.00 5.62
C TYR A 77 25.09 -14.09 5.67
N GLU A 78 24.40 -14.19 6.80
CA GLU A 78 23.25 -15.09 6.95
C GLU A 78 22.12 -14.61 6.01
N PRO A 79 21.42 -15.51 5.32
CA PRO A 79 20.25 -15.12 4.51
C PRO A 79 19.25 -14.32 5.35
N THR A 80 18.59 -13.32 4.76
CA THR A 80 17.67 -12.47 5.54
C THR A 80 16.46 -13.25 6.06
N THR A 81 16.15 -14.43 5.52
CA THR A 81 15.12 -15.33 6.07
C THR A 81 15.58 -16.19 7.25
N SER A 82 16.86 -16.12 7.65
CA SER A 82 17.40 -16.91 8.75
C SER A 82 16.63 -16.66 10.05
N GLY A 83 16.18 -17.74 10.70
CA GLY A 83 15.36 -17.68 11.92
C GLY A 83 13.83 -17.62 11.69
N LEU A 84 13.36 -17.51 10.44
CA LEU A 84 11.93 -17.63 10.11
C LEU A 84 11.54 -19.11 9.95
N SER A 85 10.24 -19.40 10.14
CA SER A 85 9.69 -20.74 9.93
C SER A 85 9.54 -21.06 8.44
N GLU A 86 9.41 -22.35 8.12
CA GLU A 86 9.21 -22.83 6.75
C GLU A 86 7.98 -22.19 6.09
N ASN A 87 6.83 -22.17 6.77
CA ASN A 87 5.61 -21.52 6.26
C ASN A 87 5.82 -20.05 5.89
N VAL A 88 6.55 -19.30 6.73
CA VAL A 88 6.83 -17.88 6.47
C VAL A 88 7.75 -17.73 5.26
N ILE A 89 8.76 -18.60 5.12
CA ILE A 89 9.66 -18.61 3.96
C ILE A 89 8.87 -18.89 2.67
N LEU A 90 7.97 -19.87 2.69
CA LEU A 90 7.09 -20.19 1.55
C LEU A 90 6.16 -19.01 1.20
N ALA A 91 5.60 -18.32 2.21
CA ALA A 91 4.76 -17.14 1.99
C ALA A 91 5.53 -15.97 1.38
N ILE A 92 6.78 -15.75 1.79
CA ILE A 92 7.67 -14.75 1.19
C ILE A 92 7.96 -15.13 -0.27
N ALA A 93 8.31 -16.39 -0.54
CA ALA A 93 8.60 -16.85 -1.89
C ALA A 93 7.42 -16.76 -2.85
N LYS A 94 6.20 -16.94 -2.35
CA LYS A 94 4.96 -16.75 -3.12
C LYS A 94 4.74 -15.28 -3.52
N SER A 95 5.18 -14.35 -2.69
CA SER A 95 4.93 -12.92 -2.87
C SER A 95 5.81 -12.35 -4.00
N PRO A 96 5.41 -11.25 -4.67
CA PRO A 96 6.21 -10.64 -5.73
C PRO A 96 7.63 -10.28 -5.28
N ARG A 97 8.62 -10.49 -6.14
CA ARG A 97 10.04 -10.28 -5.81
C ARG A 97 10.32 -8.88 -5.31
N TRP A 98 9.67 -7.86 -5.87
CA TRP A 98 9.85 -6.46 -5.48
C TRP A 98 9.50 -6.17 -4.01
N ILE A 99 8.60 -6.94 -3.38
CA ILE A 99 8.20 -6.73 -1.97
C ILE A 99 8.90 -7.67 -0.98
N GLN A 100 9.46 -8.81 -1.44
CA GLN A 100 10.04 -9.84 -0.57
C GLN A 100 11.04 -9.31 0.47
N PRO A 101 12.00 -8.40 0.16
CA PRO A 101 12.93 -7.91 1.16
C PRO A 101 12.25 -7.14 2.30
N ARG A 102 11.30 -6.27 1.97
CA ARG A 102 10.54 -5.48 2.96
C ARG A 102 9.60 -6.36 3.77
N LEU A 103 8.93 -7.31 3.11
CA LEU A 103 8.07 -8.30 3.76
C LEU A 103 8.86 -9.16 4.76
N THR A 104 10.05 -9.63 4.37
CA THR A 104 10.96 -10.40 5.24
C THR A 104 11.34 -9.60 6.48
N SER A 105 11.74 -8.34 6.31
CA SER A 105 12.05 -7.43 7.43
C SER A 105 10.86 -7.29 8.38
N GLN A 106 9.64 -7.13 7.84
CA GLN A 106 8.43 -7.03 8.65
C GLN A 106 8.15 -8.33 9.42
N PHE A 107 8.30 -9.50 8.81
CA PHE A 107 8.06 -10.80 9.45
C PHE A 107 8.90 -11.00 10.72
N HIS A 108 10.16 -10.54 10.72
CA HIS A 108 11.01 -10.56 11.91
C HIS A 108 10.49 -9.71 13.08
N THR A 109 9.59 -8.76 12.81
CA THR A 109 9.02 -7.87 13.84
C THR A 109 7.63 -8.31 14.33
N LEU A 110 6.97 -9.25 13.63
CA LEU A 110 5.63 -9.68 13.96
C LEU A 110 5.62 -10.60 15.19
N SER A 111 4.64 -10.42 16.07
CA SER A 111 4.45 -11.30 17.23
C SER A 111 3.88 -12.67 16.87
N ASN A 112 3.14 -12.76 15.76
CA ASN A 112 2.54 -13.99 15.25
C ASN A 112 2.69 -14.09 13.72
N PRO A 113 3.91 -14.32 13.19
CA PRO A 113 4.15 -14.33 11.75
C PRO A 113 3.36 -15.43 11.02
N GLU A 114 3.08 -16.56 11.67
CA GLU A 114 2.33 -17.69 11.09
C GLU A 114 0.93 -17.33 10.61
N SER A 115 0.20 -16.46 11.33
CA SER A 115 -1.16 -16.08 10.88
C SER A 115 -1.15 -15.33 9.56
N TYR A 116 -0.12 -14.52 9.31
CA TYR A 116 0.02 -13.77 8.07
C TYR A 116 0.52 -14.65 6.94
N ALA A 117 1.47 -15.54 7.22
CA ALA A 117 1.94 -16.54 6.26
C ALA A 117 0.80 -17.44 5.76
N ASN A 118 -0.05 -17.92 6.68
CA ASN A 118 -1.21 -18.74 6.32
C ASN A 118 -2.21 -17.99 5.44
N VAL A 119 -2.44 -16.69 5.67
CA VAL A 119 -3.32 -15.90 4.80
C VAL A 119 -2.72 -15.77 3.40
N LEU A 120 -1.43 -15.43 3.28
CA LEU A 120 -0.75 -15.33 1.98
C LEU A 120 -0.76 -16.66 1.22
N LEU A 121 -0.40 -17.76 1.87
CA LEU A 121 -0.34 -19.09 1.24
C LEU A 121 -1.71 -19.55 0.72
N ASN A 122 -2.80 -19.23 1.42
CA ASN A 122 -4.16 -19.61 1.04
C ASN A 122 -4.89 -18.57 0.17
N SER A 123 -4.26 -17.45 -0.18
CA SER A 123 -4.85 -16.45 -1.08
C SER A 123 -4.49 -16.76 -2.54
N SER A 124 -5.37 -16.48 -3.49
CA SER A 124 -5.00 -16.54 -4.91
C SER A 124 -3.91 -15.52 -5.24
N THR A 125 -3.22 -15.70 -6.37
CA THR A 125 -2.22 -14.73 -6.85
C THR A 125 -2.82 -13.34 -7.05
N GLN A 126 -4.12 -13.27 -7.39
CA GLN A 126 -4.90 -12.02 -7.51
C GLN A 126 -4.85 -11.11 -6.27
N TYR A 127 -4.70 -11.64 -5.05
CA TYR A 127 -4.70 -10.81 -3.83
C TYR A 127 -3.34 -10.77 -3.14
N ALA A 128 -2.39 -11.58 -3.62
CA ALA A 128 -1.20 -11.93 -2.86
C ALA A 128 -0.24 -10.75 -2.71
N ASP A 129 -0.12 -9.92 -3.75
CA ASP A 129 0.67 -8.71 -3.76
C ASP A 129 0.08 -7.61 -2.86
N GLU A 130 -1.24 -7.35 -2.85
CA GLU A 130 -1.83 -6.36 -1.94
C GLU A 130 -1.74 -6.78 -0.48
N ILE A 131 -1.94 -8.06 -0.20
CA ILE A 131 -1.78 -8.60 1.16
C ILE A 131 -0.31 -8.49 1.58
N ALA A 132 0.63 -8.90 0.73
CA ALA A 132 2.07 -8.81 1.01
C ALA A 132 2.51 -7.36 1.24
N PHE A 133 2.06 -6.43 0.38
CA PHE A 133 2.30 -5.00 0.53
C PHE A 133 1.71 -4.48 1.84
N SER A 134 0.46 -4.81 2.16
CA SER A 134 -0.20 -4.34 3.38
C SER A 134 0.49 -4.82 4.65
N ILE A 135 0.99 -6.07 4.66
CA ILE A 135 1.82 -6.59 5.75
C ILE A 135 3.12 -5.77 5.83
N ALA A 136 3.87 -5.70 4.74
CA ALA A 136 5.22 -5.13 4.67
C ALA A 136 5.30 -3.60 4.89
N CYS A 137 4.20 -2.88 4.63
CA CYS A 137 4.18 -1.41 4.64
C CYS A 137 3.46 -0.80 5.83
N CYS A 138 2.70 -1.59 6.61
CA CYS A 138 2.11 -1.11 7.85
C CYS A 138 3.19 -0.80 8.92
N PRO A 139 2.95 0.17 9.82
CA PRO A 139 3.92 0.51 10.86
C PRO A 139 4.26 -0.68 11.77
N ILE A 140 5.54 -0.84 12.08
CA ILE A 140 6.02 -1.91 12.97
C ILE A 140 5.35 -1.78 14.35
N GLY A 141 4.86 -2.92 14.86
CA GLY A 141 4.11 -3.01 16.11
C GLY A 141 2.63 -2.61 16.01
N ARG A 142 2.14 -2.23 14.82
CA ARG A 142 0.76 -1.79 14.55
C ARG A 142 0.20 -2.37 13.25
N VAL A 143 0.66 -3.56 12.85
CA VAL A 143 0.10 -4.27 11.68
C VAL A 143 -1.30 -4.81 12.05
N PRO A 144 -2.34 -4.57 11.23
CA PRO A 144 -3.69 -5.11 11.47
C PRO A 144 -3.70 -6.63 11.46
N SER A 145 -4.76 -7.26 11.98
CA SER A 145 -4.88 -8.72 11.91
C SER A 145 -4.84 -9.22 10.47
N ALA A 146 -4.29 -10.42 10.26
CA ALA A 146 -4.19 -11.01 8.92
C ALA A 146 -5.55 -11.15 8.21
N ILE A 147 -6.63 -11.35 8.98
CA ILE A 147 -8.02 -11.42 8.46
C ILE A 147 -8.46 -10.06 7.90
N ILE A 148 -8.19 -8.96 8.62
CA ILE A 148 -8.51 -7.60 8.14
C ILE A 148 -7.71 -7.26 6.89
N LEU A 149 -6.44 -7.68 6.80
CA LEU A 149 -5.62 -7.44 5.62
C LEU A 149 -6.13 -8.21 4.39
N LYS A 150 -6.61 -9.43 4.61
CA LYS A 150 -7.27 -10.23 3.58
C LYS A 150 -8.56 -9.55 3.11
N GLU A 151 -9.43 -9.17 4.04
CA GLU A 151 -10.68 -8.44 3.73
C GLU A 151 -10.40 -7.16 2.95
N ASN A 152 -9.36 -6.39 3.33
CA ASN A 152 -8.99 -5.17 2.63
C ASN A 152 -8.62 -5.42 1.16
N ALA A 153 -7.92 -6.52 0.86
CA ALA A 153 -7.55 -6.87 -0.51
C ALA A 153 -8.75 -7.37 -1.31
N GLU A 154 -9.54 -8.31 -0.74
CA GLU A 154 -10.74 -8.85 -1.39
C GLU A 154 -11.77 -7.74 -1.72
N ALA A 155 -11.94 -6.77 -0.80
CA ALA A 155 -12.82 -5.62 -0.99
C ALA A 155 -12.46 -4.75 -2.20
N LEU A 156 -11.16 -4.63 -2.55
CA LEU A 156 -10.75 -3.84 -3.72
C LEU A 156 -11.37 -4.40 -5.00
N TYR A 157 -11.24 -5.72 -5.20
CA TYR A 157 -11.77 -6.41 -6.37
C TYR A 157 -13.28 -6.59 -6.33
N GLU A 158 -13.88 -6.69 -5.14
CA GLU A 158 -15.35 -6.63 -5.02
C GLU A 158 -15.88 -5.27 -5.48
N HIS A 159 -15.23 -4.18 -5.08
CA HIS A 159 -15.65 -2.83 -5.43
C HIS A 159 -15.41 -2.50 -6.90
N ASP A 160 -14.30 -2.99 -7.48
CA ASP A 160 -13.96 -2.86 -8.90
C ASP A 160 -15.13 -3.26 -9.82
N GLN A 161 -15.84 -4.34 -9.49
CA GLN A 161 -17.00 -4.83 -10.24
C GLN A 161 -18.19 -3.84 -10.30
N TRP A 162 -18.21 -2.85 -9.42
CA TRP A 162 -19.29 -1.86 -9.29
C TRP A 162 -18.89 -0.45 -9.75
N ILE A 163 -17.62 -0.24 -10.10
CA ILE A 163 -17.07 1.05 -10.47
C ILE A 163 -16.87 1.07 -11.98
N ALA A 164 -17.55 2.00 -12.68
CA ALA A 164 -17.50 2.04 -14.14
C ALA A 164 -16.32 2.84 -14.71
N TYR A 165 -15.70 3.71 -13.91
CA TYR A 165 -14.65 4.61 -14.36
C TYR A 165 -13.23 4.13 -14.06
N ALA A 166 -13.07 3.00 -13.36
CA ALA A 166 -11.78 2.47 -12.97
C ALA A 166 -11.77 0.94 -13.05
N ASP A 167 -10.61 0.38 -13.36
CA ASP A 167 -10.36 -1.06 -13.41
C ASP A 167 -9.02 -1.36 -12.72
N ILE A 168 -8.98 -2.38 -11.86
CA ILE A 168 -7.72 -2.96 -11.38
C ILE A 168 -7.12 -3.83 -12.49
N VAL A 169 -5.84 -3.62 -12.80
CA VAL A 169 -5.12 -4.29 -13.89
C VAL A 169 -3.91 -5.03 -13.35
N GLU A 170 -3.83 -6.31 -13.70
CA GLU A 170 -2.77 -7.24 -13.30
C GLU A 170 -1.67 -7.36 -14.36
N TYR A 171 -0.42 -7.41 -13.90
CA TYR A 171 0.76 -7.68 -14.73
C TYR A 171 1.61 -8.79 -14.10
N ASP A 172 1.93 -9.81 -14.90
CA ASP A 172 2.84 -10.91 -14.53
C ASP A 172 3.79 -11.19 -15.70
N ASP A 173 5.09 -11.14 -15.44
CA ASP A 173 6.13 -11.41 -16.44
C ASP A 173 6.52 -12.91 -16.53
N GLY A 174 5.90 -13.77 -15.72
CA GLY A 174 6.16 -15.20 -15.64
C GLY A 174 7.45 -15.56 -14.92
N THR A 175 8.11 -14.59 -14.27
CA THR A 175 9.28 -14.83 -13.42
C THR A 175 8.91 -14.88 -11.94
N GLY A 176 7.63 -14.78 -11.58
CA GLY A 176 7.17 -14.62 -10.20
C GLY A 176 7.32 -13.19 -9.68
N ASP A 177 7.54 -12.22 -10.57
CA ASP A 177 7.49 -10.79 -10.26
C ASP A 177 6.26 -10.18 -10.95
N TYR A 178 5.19 -10.07 -10.18
CA TYR A 178 3.89 -9.58 -10.63
C TYR A 178 3.44 -8.39 -9.79
N PHE A 179 2.59 -7.55 -10.34
CA PHE A 179 2.05 -6.38 -9.67
C PHE A 179 0.72 -5.96 -10.27
N SER A 180 -0.02 -5.21 -9.48
CA SER A 180 -1.29 -4.61 -9.85
C SER A 180 -1.16 -3.10 -9.94
N THR A 181 -1.99 -2.50 -10.78
CA THR A 181 -2.19 -1.05 -10.82
C THR A 181 -3.64 -0.74 -11.17
N ILE A 182 -3.96 0.55 -11.27
CA ILE A 182 -5.29 1.01 -11.60
C ILE A 182 -5.31 1.80 -12.92
N ARG A 183 -6.29 1.47 -13.75
CA ARG A 183 -6.65 2.21 -14.96
C ARG A 183 -7.93 2.99 -14.72
N TYR A 184 -8.06 4.17 -15.32
CA TYR A 184 -9.22 5.03 -15.14
C TYR A 184 -9.64 5.76 -16.42
N THR A 185 -10.89 6.19 -16.45
CA THR A 185 -11.52 6.99 -17.50
C THR A 185 -11.77 8.42 -17.03
N VAL A 186 -11.23 9.41 -17.74
CA VAL A 186 -11.38 10.86 -17.48
C VAL A 186 -12.14 11.53 -18.61
N LEU A 187 -12.95 12.52 -18.28
CA LEU A 187 -13.57 13.40 -19.26
C LEU A 187 -12.70 14.65 -19.49
N GLU A 188 -11.94 14.73 -20.57
CA GLU A 188 -11.10 15.89 -20.85
C GLU A 188 -11.64 16.67 -22.06
N ASN A 189 -12.07 17.93 -21.85
CA ASN A 189 -12.68 18.78 -22.89
C ASN A 189 -13.86 18.10 -23.62
N GLY A 190 -14.69 17.36 -22.88
CA GLY A 190 -15.82 16.61 -23.43
C GLY A 190 -15.43 15.33 -24.19
N THR A 191 -14.18 14.88 -24.09
CA THR A 191 -13.68 13.64 -24.72
C THR A 191 -13.17 12.68 -23.66
N GLU A 192 -13.55 11.41 -23.77
CA GLU A 192 -13.04 10.36 -22.89
C GLU A 192 -11.55 10.09 -23.13
N GLN A 193 -10.78 9.97 -22.05
CA GLN A 193 -9.38 9.59 -22.04
C GLN A 193 -9.15 8.44 -21.07
N TYR A 194 -8.22 7.56 -21.40
CA TYR A 194 -7.86 6.39 -20.61
C TYR A 194 -6.42 6.53 -20.14
N PHE A 195 -6.19 6.29 -18.87
CA PHE A 195 -4.88 6.42 -18.26
C PHE A 195 -4.65 5.32 -17.24
N GLU A 196 -3.39 4.96 -17.07
CA GLU A 196 -2.95 3.97 -16.10
C GLU A 196 -1.97 4.66 -15.16
N PHE A 197 -2.15 4.47 -13.85
CA PHE A 197 -1.28 5.08 -12.87
C PHE A 197 -0.02 4.24 -12.58
N PRO A 198 1.04 4.87 -12.07
CA PRO A 198 2.18 4.14 -11.54
C PRO A 198 1.73 3.19 -10.41
N PRO A 199 2.26 1.94 -10.34
CA PRO A 199 1.87 0.97 -9.32
C PRO A 199 2.04 1.48 -7.89
N GLU A 200 3.05 2.31 -7.63
CA GLU A 200 3.26 2.89 -6.31
C GLU A 200 2.08 3.76 -5.85
N ILE A 201 1.35 4.39 -6.78
CA ILE A 201 0.18 5.20 -6.47
C ILE A 201 -0.98 4.30 -6.03
N TYR A 202 -1.20 3.19 -6.74
CA TYR A 202 -2.18 2.18 -6.38
C TYR A 202 -1.91 1.61 -4.99
N TYR A 203 -0.71 1.07 -4.75
CA TYR A 203 -0.41 0.44 -3.46
C TYR A 203 -0.48 1.42 -2.27
N TRP A 204 0.16 2.59 -2.36
CA TRP A 204 0.23 3.50 -1.21
C TRP A 204 -1.06 4.27 -0.95
N TYR A 205 -1.82 4.57 -1.99
CA TYR A 205 -2.93 5.53 -1.90
C TYR A 205 -4.29 4.96 -2.27
N VAL A 206 -4.37 3.68 -2.63
CA VAL A 206 -5.63 2.91 -2.76
C VAL A 206 -5.61 1.70 -1.82
N VAL A 207 -4.59 0.83 -1.93
CA VAL A 207 -4.50 -0.45 -1.20
C VAL A 207 -4.25 -0.25 0.29
N HIS A 208 -3.30 0.61 0.67
CA HIS A 208 -2.83 0.74 2.05
C HIS A 208 -3.98 0.92 3.05
N PRO A 209 -4.13 0.03 4.06
CA PRO A 209 -5.31 0.01 4.93
C PRO A 209 -5.36 1.17 5.93
N LYS A 210 -4.22 1.83 6.17
CA LYS A 210 -4.13 3.06 6.97
C LYS A 210 -4.43 4.29 6.11
N ILE A 211 -5.35 5.12 6.60
CA ILE A 211 -5.78 6.38 5.99
C ILE A 211 -4.88 7.52 6.50
N THR A 212 -4.81 7.73 7.82
CA THR A 212 -4.07 8.83 8.45
C THR A 212 -3.26 8.36 9.67
N THR A 213 -3.75 8.66 10.88
CA THR A 213 -3.10 8.39 12.17
C THR A 213 -3.89 7.41 13.02
N GLU A 214 -5.05 6.96 12.55
CA GLU A 214 -5.94 6.03 13.24
C GLU A 214 -5.33 4.65 13.43
N GLU A 215 -5.91 3.93 14.40
CA GLU A 215 -5.73 2.49 14.51
C GLU A 215 -6.67 1.81 13.56
N ILE A 216 -6.16 0.85 12.80
CA ILE A 216 -6.98 0.12 11.83
C ILE A 216 -7.79 -0.89 12.63
N ASP A 217 -9.11 -0.72 12.62
CA ASP A 217 -10.06 -1.56 13.34
C ASP A 217 -11.36 -1.70 12.54
N ALA A 218 -12.13 -2.74 12.89
CA ALA A 218 -13.39 -3.13 12.24
C ALA A 218 -14.55 -3.05 13.25
N VAL A 219 -14.76 -1.85 13.82
CA VAL A 219 -15.68 -1.60 14.95
C VAL A 219 -17.10 -2.12 14.72
N TYR A 220 -17.59 -2.05 13.48
CA TYR A 220 -18.94 -2.46 13.11
C TYR A 220 -18.99 -3.79 12.34
N GLY A 221 -17.92 -4.59 12.38
CA GLY A 221 -17.81 -5.87 11.68
C GLY A 221 -16.77 -5.83 10.57
N PRO A 222 -17.03 -5.13 9.45
CA PRO A 222 -16.06 -4.99 8.36
C PRO A 222 -15.07 -3.83 8.58
N LEU A 223 -13.98 -3.85 7.82
CA LEU A 223 -13.07 -2.71 7.68
C LEU A 223 -13.81 -1.49 7.12
N TRP A 224 -13.31 -0.28 7.40
CA TRP A 224 -13.86 0.98 6.90
C TRP A 224 -14.18 0.95 5.39
N ARG A 225 -13.40 0.23 4.59
CA ARG A 225 -13.57 0.16 3.13
C ARG A 225 -14.93 -0.42 2.76
N ASN A 226 -15.21 -1.62 3.24
CA ASN A 226 -16.48 -2.30 3.04
C ASN A 226 -17.62 -1.60 3.78
N TYR A 227 -17.38 -1.13 5.01
CA TYR A 227 -18.39 -0.40 5.77
C TYR A 227 -18.91 0.81 5.01
N LEU A 228 -18.03 1.71 4.55
CA LEU A 228 -18.45 2.93 3.86
C LEU A 228 -19.09 2.65 2.49
N PHE A 229 -18.66 1.58 1.82
CA PHE A 229 -19.20 1.22 0.51
C PHE A 229 -20.60 0.61 0.62
N GLN A 230 -20.80 -0.31 1.56
CA GLN A 230 -22.01 -1.13 1.66
C GLN A 230 -23.05 -0.62 2.65
N HIS A 231 -22.69 0.27 3.58
CA HIS A 231 -23.59 0.71 4.65
C HIS A 231 -23.97 2.20 4.58
N ASN A 232 -25.19 2.48 5.02
CA ASN A 232 -25.67 3.81 5.39
C ASN A 232 -26.68 3.71 6.54
N ASP A 233 -26.75 4.75 7.35
CA ASP A 233 -27.86 4.94 8.29
C ASP A 233 -29.10 5.48 7.57
N LEU A 234 -30.29 5.23 8.14
CA LEU A 234 -31.55 5.72 7.57
C LEU A 234 -31.50 7.25 7.39
N GLY A 235 -32.03 7.76 6.27
CA GLY A 235 -31.97 9.18 5.92
C GLY A 235 -30.67 9.65 5.27
N TYR A 236 -29.61 8.85 5.29
CA TYR A 236 -28.30 9.18 4.71
C TYR A 236 -28.06 8.46 3.37
N PRO A 237 -27.26 9.02 2.45
CA PRO A 237 -27.02 8.38 1.15
C PRO A 237 -26.07 7.16 1.26
N LEU A 238 -26.37 6.12 0.48
CA LEU A 238 -25.45 4.98 0.31
C LEU A 238 -24.36 5.29 -0.74
N LEU A 239 -23.10 5.08 -0.40
CA LEU A 239 -21.96 5.40 -1.28
C LEU A 239 -21.98 4.59 -2.59
N LYS A 240 -22.15 3.26 -2.48
CA LYS A 240 -22.25 2.35 -3.63
C LYS A 240 -23.39 2.73 -4.57
N GLU A 241 -24.53 3.17 -4.04
CA GLU A 241 -25.63 3.66 -4.87
C GLU A 241 -25.19 4.91 -5.67
N LYS A 242 -24.53 5.88 -5.03
CA LYS A 242 -24.13 7.13 -5.68
C LYS A 242 -23.11 6.93 -6.79
N ILE A 243 -22.23 5.96 -6.66
CA ILE A 243 -21.18 5.72 -7.65
C ILE A 243 -21.64 4.87 -8.84
N SER A 244 -22.66 4.02 -8.66
CA SER A 244 -23.11 3.02 -9.64
C SER A 244 -23.46 3.56 -11.05
N THR A 245 -23.70 4.86 -11.18
CA THR A 245 -24.06 5.51 -12.45
C THR A 245 -22.98 6.44 -13.01
N ILE A 246 -21.88 6.62 -12.28
CA ILE A 246 -20.82 7.57 -12.63
C ILE A 246 -19.80 6.90 -13.55
N GLN A 247 -19.58 7.49 -14.73
CA GLN A 247 -18.72 6.94 -15.78
C GLN A 247 -17.31 7.53 -15.80
N TYR A 248 -17.09 8.65 -15.11
CA TYR A 248 -15.83 9.38 -15.17
C TYR A 248 -15.23 9.58 -13.79
N PHE A 249 -13.92 9.38 -13.69
CA PHE A 249 -13.16 9.66 -12.49
C PHE A 249 -13.20 11.17 -12.15
N TRP A 250 -12.78 11.99 -13.12
CA TRP A 250 -12.73 13.45 -13.04
C TRP A 250 -12.94 14.05 -14.43
N ASP A 251 -13.23 15.34 -14.51
CA ASP A 251 -13.48 16.11 -15.74
C ASP A 251 -12.40 17.15 -16.05
N ASN A 252 -11.30 17.14 -15.30
CA ASN A 252 -10.17 18.06 -15.43
C ASN A 252 -10.56 19.54 -15.25
N GLU A 253 -11.62 19.82 -14.50
CA GLU A 253 -12.05 21.18 -14.17
C GLU A 253 -11.79 21.53 -12.69
N SER A 254 -11.31 22.75 -12.45
CA SER A 254 -11.12 23.31 -11.10
C SER A 254 -12.27 24.25 -10.73
N TYR A 255 -12.99 23.96 -9.65
CA TYR A 255 -14.21 24.69 -9.28
C TYR A 255 -14.46 24.76 -7.76
N PHE A 256 -15.33 25.68 -7.36
CA PHE A 256 -15.87 25.74 -6.01
C PHE A 256 -17.19 24.98 -5.95
N GLN A 257 -17.34 24.16 -4.92
CA GLN A 257 -18.56 23.43 -4.65
C GLN A 257 -19.47 24.31 -3.79
N PRO A 258 -20.72 24.59 -4.20
CA PRO A 258 -21.64 25.37 -3.39
C PRO A 258 -22.05 24.58 -2.14
N GLY A 259 -22.54 25.28 -1.10
CA GLY A 259 -23.17 24.62 0.05
C GLY A 259 -24.56 24.10 -0.30
N ALA A 260 -25.06 23.15 0.49
CA ALA A 260 -26.39 22.54 0.35
C ALA A 260 -26.67 21.97 -1.05
N ARG A 261 -25.68 21.30 -1.65
CA ARG A 261 -25.75 20.77 -3.02
C ARG A 261 -26.97 19.89 -3.26
N LEU A 262 -27.54 20.04 -4.45
CA LEU A 262 -28.56 19.16 -5.01
C LEU A 262 -27.87 18.17 -5.95
N TRP A 263 -28.19 16.88 -5.83
CA TRP A 263 -27.51 15.80 -6.58
C TRP A 263 -27.61 16.00 -8.09
N ASN A 264 -28.81 16.30 -8.56
CA ASN A 264 -29.08 16.48 -9.99
C ASN A 264 -28.31 17.66 -10.57
N GLU A 265 -28.11 18.73 -9.80
CA GLU A 265 -27.38 19.92 -10.27
C GLU A 265 -25.89 19.65 -10.35
N CYS A 266 -25.29 19.11 -9.27
CA CYS A 266 -23.84 18.93 -9.20
C CYS A 266 -23.35 17.85 -10.18
N ILE A 267 -24.06 16.72 -10.32
CA ILE A 267 -23.67 15.66 -11.26
C ILE A 267 -23.98 16.03 -12.73
N THR A 268 -24.95 16.91 -12.98
CA THR A 268 -25.14 17.45 -14.36
C THR A 268 -23.98 18.36 -14.77
N GLN A 269 -23.44 19.13 -13.83
CA GLN A 269 -22.30 20.03 -14.08
C GLN A 269 -20.99 19.25 -14.15
N HIS A 270 -20.76 18.38 -13.17
CA HIS A 270 -19.55 17.60 -12.99
C HIS A 270 -19.95 16.12 -12.81
N PRO A 271 -20.13 15.35 -13.91
CA PRO A 271 -20.56 13.95 -13.87
C PRO A 271 -19.43 13.00 -13.44
N THR A 272 -18.78 13.30 -12.32
CA THR A 272 -17.51 12.72 -11.90
C THR A 272 -17.60 12.04 -10.54
N ALA A 273 -16.69 11.11 -10.31
CA ALA A 273 -16.56 10.43 -9.03
C ALA A 273 -16.13 11.40 -7.91
N ILE A 274 -15.27 12.37 -8.24
CA ILE A 274 -14.85 13.43 -7.31
C ILE A 274 -16.06 14.23 -6.79
N GLU A 275 -16.96 14.67 -7.68
CA GLU A 275 -18.16 15.40 -7.25
C GLU A 275 -19.13 14.50 -6.47
N ALA A 276 -19.33 13.26 -6.92
CA ALA A 276 -20.22 12.31 -6.26
C ALA A 276 -19.79 12.03 -4.82
N VAL A 277 -18.48 11.85 -4.59
CA VAL A 277 -17.93 11.64 -3.24
C VAL A 277 -18.04 12.92 -2.41
N SER A 278 -17.71 14.08 -2.95
CA SER A 278 -17.87 15.34 -2.22
C SER A 278 -19.32 15.60 -1.80
N TYR A 279 -20.30 15.29 -2.66
CA TYR A 279 -21.72 15.32 -2.32
C TYR A 279 -22.04 14.35 -1.19
N TRP A 280 -21.61 13.09 -1.32
CA TRP A 280 -21.88 12.04 -0.33
C TRP A 280 -21.36 12.44 1.05
N ILE A 281 -20.12 12.94 1.14
CA ILE A 281 -19.54 13.43 2.41
C ILE A 281 -20.39 14.54 3.03
N GLY A 282 -20.80 15.54 2.23
CA GLY A 282 -21.60 16.67 2.72
C GLY A 282 -22.95 16.23 3.28
N LYS A 283 -23.54 15.16 2.73
CA LYS A 283 -24.80 14.60 3.20
C LYS A 283 -24.65 13.57 4.32
N THR A 284 -23.52 12.87 4.41
CA THR A 284 -23.23 11.87 5.45
C THR A 284 -22.73 12.52 6.74
N VAL A 285 -22.01 13.65 6.66
CA VAL A 285 -21.51 14.41 7.82
C VAL A 285 -22.04 15.86 7.80
N PRO A 286 -23.36 16.07 7.89
CA PRO A 286 -23.97 17.40 7.75
C PRO A 286 -23.88 18.26 9.02
N TYR A 287 -23.43 17.70 10.15
CA TYR A 287 -23.40 18.40 11.42
C TYR A 287 -21.95 18.74 11.86
N PRO A 288 -21.75 19.86 12.58
CA PRO A 288 -20.44 20.16 13.18
C PRO A 288 -20.13 19.17 14.29
N ALA A 289 -18.84 18.90 14.55
CA ALA A 289 -18.42 17.94 15.58
C ALA A 289 -19.04 18.22 16.96
N VAL A 290 -19.58 17.19 17.62
CA VAL A 290 -20.13 17.22 18.99
C VAL A 290 -19.66 15.97 19.75
N GLY A 291 -19.33 16.12 21.04
CA GLY A 291 -18.95 14.98 21.88
C GLY A 291 -17.52 14.49 21.64
N ASP A 292 -17.33 13.17 21.69
CA ASP A 292 -16.04 12.53 21.40
C ASP A 292 -15.69 12.74 19.92
N ARG A 293 -14.40 12.95 19.62
CA ARG A 293 -13.94 13.22 18.24
C ARG A 293 -13.35 11.95 17.62
N PRO A 294 -14.11 11.21 16.80
CA PRO A 294 -13.70 9.88 16.35
C PRO A 294 -12.50 9.91 15.40
N GLY A 295 -11.66 8.90 15.56
CA GLY A 295 -10.50 8.67 14.69
C GLY A 295 -10.81 7.86 13.44
N LEU A 296 -11.86 7.04 13.50
CA LEU A 296 -12.19 6.01 12.51
C LEU A 296 -13.25 6.48 11.54
N ALA A 297 -13.04 6.26 10.24
CA ALA A 297 -13.97 6.71 9.19
C ALA A 297 -15.36 6.07 9.30
N SER A 298 -15.45 4.81 9.72
CA SER A 298 -16.73 4.13 9.95
C SER A 298 -17.53 4.76 11.10
N VAL A 299 -16.85 5.16 12.18
CA VAL A 299 -17.47 5.86 13.33
C VAL A 299 -17.88 7.28 12.93
N ILE A 300 -17.03 8.01 12.20
CA ILE A 300 -17.38 9.34 11.66
C ILE A 300 -18.63 9.27 10.79
N ALA A 301 -18.73 8.27 9.91
CA ALA A 301 -19.88 8.08 9.05
C ALA A 301 -21.17 7.77 9.83
N HIS A 302 -21.06 7.11 10.99
CA HIS A 302 -22.18 6.76 11.86
C HIS A 302 -22.61 7.91 12.79
N GLU A 303 -21.66 8.71 13.27
CA GLU A 303 -21.95 9.83 14.18
C GLU A 303 -22.48 11.06 13.42
N HIS A 304 -22.35 11.10 12.10
CA HIS A 304 -22.85 12.15 11.20
C HIS A 304 -22.38 13.57 11.52
N ASN A 305 -21.33 13.71 12.32
CA ASN A 305 -20.79 14.99 12.75
C ASN A 305 -19.27 15.05 12.67
N GLY A 306 -18.72 16.21 12.31
CA GLY A 306 -17.28 16.37 12.10
C GLY A 306 -16.82 17.78 11.75
N TRP A 307 -15.53 18.04 11.94
CA TRP A 307 -14.82 19.21 11.40
C TRP A 307 -13.78 18.74 10.36
N CYS A 308 -12.87 19.62 9.95
CA CYS A 308 -11.87 19.32 8.92
C CYS A 308 -11.11 18.00 9.17
N GLY A 309 -10.78 17.68 10.42
CA GLY A 309 -10.12 16.43 10.82
C GLY A 309 -10.89 15.17 10.47
N GLU A 310 -12.18 15.12 10.83
CA GLU A 310 -13.07 14.00 10.55
C GLU A 310 -13.43 13.94 9.06
N LEU A 311 -13.71 15.10 8.46
CA LEU A 311 -14.04 15.23 7.03
C LEU A 311 -12.90 14.75 6.14
N GLN A 312 -11.64 15.10 6.45
CA GLN A 312 -10.48 14.58 5.73
C GLN A 312 -10.45 13.04 5.75
N LYS A 313 -10.62 12.43 6.92
CA LYS A 313 -10.48 10.98 7.10
C LYS A 313 -11.58 10.21 6.37
N ILE A 314 -12.83 10.59 6.56
CA ILE A 314 -13.96 9.93 5.88
C ILE A 314 -13.87 10.14 4.37
N ALA A 315 -13.37 11.30 3.92
CA ALA A 315 -13.27 11.59 2.51
C ALA A 315 -12.16 10.79 1.80
N ILE A 316 -10.99 10.63 2.42
CA ILE A 316 -9.94 9.73 1.92
C ILE A 316 -10.44 8.28 1.93
N ALA A 317 -11.08 7.86 3.01
CA ALA A 317 -11.64 6.52 3.12
C ALA A 317 -12.68 6.24 2.03
N ALA A 318 -13.61 7.16 1.77
CA ALA A 318 -14.60 7.05 0.72
C ALA A 318 -13.96 7.00 -0.67
N GLN A 319 -12.99 7.89 -0.95
CA GLN A 319 -12.25 7.89 -2.21
C GLN A 319 -11.52 6.56 -2.44
N ARG A 320 -10.76 6.09 -1.44
CA ARG A 320 -10.04 4.81 -1.55
C ARG A 320 -10.97 3.62 -1.68
N SER A 321 -12.14 3.65 -1.03
CA SER A 321 -13.18 2.62 -1.20
C SER A 321 -13.71 2.58 -2.63
N LEU A 322 -13.59 3.69 -3.36
CA LEU A 322 -13.98 3.80 -4.76
C LEU A 322 -12.77 3.76 -5.71
N LEU A 323 -11.66 3.17 -5.26
CA LEU A 323 -10.44 3.04 -6.04
C LEU A 323 -9.80 4.38 -6.47
N ILE A 324 -10.18 5.50 -5.86
CA ILE A 324 -9.57 6.81 -6.11
C ILE A 324 -8.32 6.95 -5.24
N PRO A 325 -7.11 7.11 -5.83
CA PRO A 325 -5.91 7.32 -5.05
C PRO A 325 -5.98 8.66 -4.31
N SER A 326 -5.89 8.60 -2.99
CA SER A 326 -6.14 9.75 -2.12
C SER A 326 -5.13 9.85 -0.99
N ILE A 327 -4.70 11.07 -0.67
CA ILE A 327 -3.73 11.38 0.40
C ILE A 327 -4.26 12.45 1.36
N ALA A 328 -3.82 12.38 2.60
CA ALA A 328 -4.04 13.41 3.60
C ALA A 328 -3.08 14.58 3.42
N ALA A 329 -3.63 15.76 3.14
CA ALA A 329 -2.89 17.02 3.16
C ALA A 329 -3.15 17.77 4.47
N CYS A 330 -2.09 18.30 5.08
CA CYS A 330 -2.17 18.92 6.39
C CYS A 330 -1.35 20.20 6.46
N ASN A 331 -2.02 21.30 6.81
CA ASN A 331 -1.39 22.54 7.24
C ASN A 331 -1.50 22.66 8.77
N VAL A 332 -0.68 21.87 9.47
CA VAL A 332 -0.60 21.89 10.94
C VAL A 332 -0.37 23.31 11.49
N GLY A 333 0.42 24.12 10.77
CA GLY A 333 0.80 25.47 11.19
C GLY A 333 -0.39 26.43 11.35
N GLU A 334 -1.44 26.23 10.56
CA GLU A 334 -2.65 27.06 10.56
C GLU A 334 -3.93 26.24 10.80
N ASP A 335 -3.79 25.11 11.49
CA ASP A 335 -4.87 24.23 11.95
C ASP A 335 -5.90 23.93 10.85
N HIS A 336 -5.43 23.33 9.76
CA HIS A 336 -6.29 22.85 8.68
C HIS A 336 -5.78 21.57 8.05
N VAL A 337 -6.71 20.79 7.56
CA VAL A 337 -6.48 19.55 6.83
C VAL A 337 -7.50 19.43 5.71
N TRP A 338 -7.08 18.81 4.61
CA TRP A 338 -7.92 18.49 3.45
C TRP A 338 -7.39 17.19 2.81
N ARG A 339 -8.01 16.72 1.73
CA ARG A 339 -7.48 15.57 0.97
C ARG A 339 -7.01 16.03 -0.40
N GLU A 340 -6.13 15.24 -0.99
CA GLU A 340 -5.77 15.38 -2.40
C GLU A 340 -6.02 14.05 -3.11
N PHE A 341 -6.49 14.11 -4.36
CA PHE A 341 -6.60 12.94 -5.23
C PHE A 341 -5.53 12.99 -6.32
N TYR A 342 -5.13 11.83 -6.84
CA TYR A 342 -4.10 11.75 -7.88
C TYR A 342 -4.71 11.67 -9.29
N GLU A 343 -4.30 12.57 -10.19
CA GLU A 343 -4.53 12.53 -11.63
C GLU A 343 -3.34 13.19 -12.34
N ARG A 344 -2.35 12.38 -12.78
CA ARG A 344 -1.07 12.90 -13.35
C ARG A 344 -0.39 13.97 -12.46
N GLY A 345 -0.67 13.95 -11.16
CA GLY A 345 -0.35 14.99 -10.18
C GLY A 345 -1.34 14.94 -9.00
N TRP A 346 -1.00 15.57 -7.88
CA TRP A 346 -1.92 15.67 -6.74
C TRP A 346 -2.78 16.94 -6.87
N HIS A 347 -4.09 16.78 -6.75
CA HIS A 347 -5.08 17.85 -6.86
C HIS A 347 -5.82 18.03 -5.54
N GLU A 348 -5.96 19.29 -5.11
CA GLU A 348 -6.70 19.66 -3.91
C GLU A 348 -8.17 19.25 -4.01
N ASN A 349 -8.73 18.73 -2.90
CA ASN A 349 -10.16 18.50 -2.80
C ASN A 349 -10.63 18.61 -1.33
N ASP A 350 -11.28 19.72 -1.00
CA ASP A 350 -11.70 20.02 0.38
C ASP A 350 -13.23 20.08 0.51
N ASN A 351 -13.75 19.45 1.57
CA ASN A 351 -15.15 19.54 1.97
C ASN A 351 -15.22 20.42 3.21
N TRP A 352 -16.03 21.46 3.17
CA TRP A 352 -16.24 22.34 4.32
C TRP A 352 -17.38 21.83 5.19
N TRP A 353 -17.26 22.11 6.49
CA TRP A 353 -18.15 21.56 7.51
C TRP A 353 -19.60 21.96 7.28
N SER A 354 -20.50 21.11 7.77
CA SER A 354 -21.95 21.34 7.74
C SER A 354 -22.52 21.60 6.35
N ASP A 355 -22.01 20.86 5.35
CA ASP A 355 -22.41 20.98 3.94
C ASP A 355 -22.38 22.42 3.41
N THR A 356 -21.42 23.24 3.87
CA THR A 356 -21.30 24.65 3.48
C THR A 356 -20.60 24.86 2.14
N GLY A 357 -20.08 23.80 1.55
CA GLY A 357 -19.44 23.81 0.23
C GLY A 357 -18.09 23.09 0.24
N GLY A 358 -17.22 23.50 -0.67
CA GLY A 358 -15.90 22.90 -0.82
C GLY A 358 -15.16 23.44 -2.03
N ALA A 359 -14.04 22.78 -2.35
CA ALA A 359 -13.21 23.10 -3.49
C ALA A 359 -12.67 21.83 -4.16
N VAL A 360 -12.46 21.94 -5.47
CA VAL A 360 -11.78 20.95 -6.31
C VAL A 360 -10.73 21.69 -7.12
N ASP A 361 -9.47 21.31 -6.91
CA ASP A 361 -8.28 21.84 -7.56
C ASP A 361 -8.13 23.38 -7.40
N LYS A 362 -8.42 23.89 -6.19
CA LYS A 362 -8.22 25.31 -5.79
C LYS A 362 -7.24 25.42 -4.62
N PRO A 363 -5.98 24.95 -4.76
CA PRO A 363 -5.02 24.92 -3.64
C PRO A 363 -4.68 26.31 -3.06
N ASP A 364 -4.97 27.39 -3.79
CA ASP A 364 -4.67 28.76 -3.40
C ASP A 364 -5.75 29.41 -2.53
N VAL A 365 -6.92 28.76 -2.35
CA VAL A 365 -8.03 29.22 -1.49
C VAL A 365 -7.55 29.51 -0.05
N TYR A 366 -6.68 28.65 0.49
CA TYR A 366 -6.21 28.82 1.85
C TYR A 366 -5.35 30.07 2.01
N ALA A 367 -4.52 30.37 1.01
CA ALA A 367 -3.58 31.48 1.07
C ALA A 367 -4.25 32.83 0.76
N TYR A 368 -5.06 32.89 -0.30
CA TYR A 368 -5.61 34.15 -0.80
C TYR A 368 -7.01 34.46 -0.28
N ASP A 369 -7.87 33.46 -0.14
CA ASP A 369 -9.23 33.69 0.34
C ASP A 369 -9.30 33.63 1.86
N TRP A 370 -8.68 32.61 2.48
CA TRP A 370 -8.67 32.45 3.94
C TRP A 370 -7.53 33.21 4.62
N GLY A 371 -6.55 33.71 3.86
CA GLY A 371 -5.43 34.49 4.38
C GLY A 371 -4.43 33.69 5.24
N LYS A 372 -4.33 32.37 5.05
CA LYS A 372 -3.37 31.51 5.77
C LYS A 372 -1.97 31.67 5.17
N ASP A 373 -1.03 32.17 5.96
CA ASP A 373 0.35 32.45 5.53
C ASP A 373 1.33 31.53 6.26
N CYS A 374 2.19 30.85 5.50
CA CYS A 374 3.14 29.86 6.02
C CYS A 374 4.59 30.30 5.80
N ILE A 375 5.46 29.87 6.71
CA ILE A 375 6.91 30.05 6.66
C ILE A 375 7.62 28.71 6.70
N THR A 376 8.74 28.59 5.98
CA THR A 376 9.65 27.46 6.11
C THR A 376 10.67 27.74 7.23
N VAL A 377 10.81 26.79 8.14
CA VAL A 377 11.81 26.78 9.21
C VAL A 377 12.73 25.57 8.99
N SER A 378 14.03 25.80 8.96
CA SER A 378 15.04 24.76 8.72
C SER A 378 15.94 24.55 9.94
N PHE A 379 16.37 23.31 10.12
CA PHE A 379 17.29 22.87 11.15
C PHE A 379 18.47 22.16 10.51
N GLU A 380 19.68 22.46 10.99
CA GLU A 380 20.89 21.70 10.73
C GLU A 380 21.52 21.33 12.08
N VAL A 381 21.52 20.05 12.39
CA VAL A 381 21.98 19.49 13.66
C VAL A 381 23.27 18.74 13.43
N LYS A 382 24.30 19.09 14.20
CA LYS A 382 25.64 18.51 14.15
C LYS A 382 26.12 18.07 15.52
N ASP A 383 27.09 17.17 15.55
CA ASP A 383 27.82 16.82 16.76
C ASP A 383 28.99 17.77 17.05
N LEU A 384 29.76 17.50 18.10
CA LEU A 384 30.89 18.34 18.51
C LEU A 384 32.06 18.32 17.50
N PHE A 385 32.12 17.30 16.63
CA PHE A 385 33.08 17.17 15.53
C PHE A 385 32.56 17.78 14.22
N LEU A 386 31.42 18.50 14.28
CA LEU A 386 30.73 19.09 13.13
C LEU A 386 30.22 18.06 12.10
N GLN A 387 30.10 16.78 12.50
CA GLN A 387 29.46 15.76 11.67
C GLN A 387 27.93 15.91 11.75
N PRO A 388 27.22 15.65 10.64
CA PRO A 388 25.76 15.54 10.64
C PRO A 388 25.21 14.64 11.75
N MET A 389 24.15 15.10 12.41
CA MET A 389 23.42 14.30 13.39
C MET A 389 22.20 13.66 12.73
N ASP A 390 22.35 12.41 12.29
CA ASP A 390 21.25 11.60 11.78
C ASP A 390 20.29 11.18 12.91
N GLY A 391 18.97 11.38 12.70
CA GLY A 391 17.90 10.93 13.60
C GLY A 391 17.63 11.78 14.85
N ALA A 392 18.14 13.01 14.91
CA ALA A 392 17.72 13.96 15.94
C ALA A 392 16.24 14.33 15.75
N ARG A 393 15.44 14.20 16.82
CA ARG A 393 14.02 14.51 16.81
C ARG A 393 13.79 15.99 17.13
N ILE A 394 13.11 16.71 16.25
CA ILE A 394 12.63 18.08 16.49
C ILE A 394 11.12 18.05 16.67
N ILE A 395 10.66 18.53 17.83
CA ILE A 395 9.24 18.65 18.17
C ILE A 395 8.87 20.13 18.16
N VAL A 396 7.83 20.47 17.41
CA VAL A 396 7.26 21.82 17.35
C VAL A 396 6.14 21.93 18.37
N LEU A 397 6.24 22.94 19.22
CA LEU A 397 5.29 23.28 20.27
C LEU A 397 4.74 24.68 20.02
N VAL A 398 3.42 24.83 20.08
CA VAL A 398 2.73 26.12 20.02
C VAL A 398 2.01 26.35 21.33
N LYS A 399 2.00 27.59 21.81
CA LYS A 399 1.19 27.95 22.97
C LYS A 399 -0.27 28.15 22.53
N GLY A 400 -1.20 27.47 23.17
CA GLY A 400 -2.63 27.60 22.87
C GLY A 400 -3.53 26.97 23.92
N PRO A 401 -4.86 27.15 23.76
CA PRO A 401 -5.85 26.49 24.60
C PRO A 401 -5.77 24.98 24.36
N LYS A 402 -5.74 24.21 25.44
CA LYS A 402 -5.72 22.75 25.41
C LYS A 402 -6.87 22.21 26.23
N ASP A 403 -7.73 21.44 25.58
CA ASP A 403 -8.74 20.63 26.25
C ASP A 403 -8.04 19.51 27.05
N ILE A 404 -8.29 19.50 28.35
CA ILE A 404 -7.76 18.52 29.29
C ILE A 404 -8.85 17.63 29.90
N THR A 405 -10.10 17.72 29.41
CA THR A 405 -11.27 17.00 29.93
C THR A 405 -11.01 15.50 30.00
N TYR A 406 -10.48 14.91 28.92
CA TYR A 406 -10.12 13.49 28.90
C TYR A 406 -9.09 13.12 29.98
N TYR A 407 -8.02 13.89 30.12
CA TYR A 407 -6.99 13.62 31.13
C TYR A 407 -7.50 13.85 32.56
N LYS A 408 -8.34 14.87 32.74
CA LYS A 408 -9.04 15.17 34.00
C LYS A 408 -9.89 13.95 34.41
N ASN A 409 -10.70 13.43 33.50
CA ASN A 409 -11.55 12.25 33.74
C ASN A 409 -10.72 10.98 33.97
N LEU A 410 -9.69 10.71 33.16
CA LEU A 410 -8.83 9.54 33.30
C LEU A 410 -8.07 9.52 34.64
N ILE A 411 -7.59 10.68 35.10
CA ILE A 411 -6.95 10.79 36.42
C ILE A 411 -7.99 10.60 37.53
N TRP A 412 -9.18 11.18 37.35
CA TRP A 412 -10.28 11.03 38.30
C TRP A 412 -10.70 9.56 38.47
N GLU A 413 -10.90 8.82 37.37
CA GLU A 413 -11.20 7.38 37.40
C GLU A 413 -10.16 6.57 38.16
N LYS A 414 -8.87 6.89 38.00
CA LYS A 414 -7.80 6.21 38.76
C LYS A 414 -7.86 6.53 40.25
N ILE A 415 -8.13 7.79 40.59
CA ILE A 415 -8.28 8.23 41.99
C ILE A 415 -9.51 7.57 42.63
N GLN A 416 -10.63 7.53 41.91
CA GLN A 416 -11.87 6.87 42.32
C GLN A 416 -11.67 5.36 42.46
N GLY A 417 -11.02 4.70 41.49
CA GLY A 417 -10.72 3.27 41.56
C GLY A 417 -9.80 2.88 42.72
N ILE A 418 -8.89 3.77 43.16
CA ILE A 418 -8.10 3.56 44.40
C ILE A 418 -8.99 3.70 45.63
N TRP A 419 -9.88 4.70 45.65
CA TRP A 419 -10.82 4.93 46.73
C TRP A 419 -11.79 3.76 46.91
N ASP A 420 -12.35 3.25 45.81
CA ASP A 420 -13.31 2.13 45.83
C ASP A 420 -12.68 0.84 46.36
N LYS A 421 -11.39 0.61 46.06
CA LYS A 421 -10.61 -0.54 46.54
C LYS A 421 -10.14 -0.40 47.99
N LEU A 422 -10.31 0.76 48.63
CA LEU A 422 -9.90 0.98 50.01
C LEU A 422 -10.85 0.26 50.99
N PRO A 423 -10.34 -0.55 51.95
CA PRO A 423 -11.17 -1.16 52.98
C PRO A 423 -12.02 -0.15 53.77
N GLU A 424 -13.27 -0.50 54.11
CA GLU A 424 -14.22 0.41 54.78
C GLU A 424 -13.72 0.96 56.12
N PHE A 425 -12.90 0.22 56.87
CA PHE A 425 -12.32 0.71 58.12
C PHE A 425 -11.28 1.83 57.92
N LEU A 426 -10.72 1.98 56.71
CA LEU A 426 -9.82 3.08 56.33
C LEU A 426 -10.57 4.29 55.76
N LYS A 427 -11.80 4.12 55.25
CA LYS A 427 -12.69 5.21 54.80
C LYS A 427 -13.36 5.94 55.98
N GLY A 428 -12.54 6.34 56.96
CA GLY A 428 -12.99 7.16 58.08
C GLY A 428 -13.24 8.62 57.69
N ARG A 429 -13.93 9.38 58.56
CA ARG A 429 -14.33 10.79 58.34
C ARG A 429 -13.26 11.70 57.71
N LEU A 430 -12.01 11.56 58.14
CA LEU A 430 -10.91 12.42 57.65
C LEU A 430 -10.55 12.10 56.19
N LEU A 431 -10.49 10.82 55.83
CA LEU A 431 -10.15 10.37 54.48
C LEU A 431 -11.30 10.66 53.51
N THR A 432 -12.56 10.47 53.94
CA THR A 432 -13.74 10.84 53.13
C THR A 432 -13.77 12.34 52.85
N PHE A 433 -13.55 13.16 53.89
CA PHE A 433 -13.47 14.62 53.72
C PHE A 433 -12.33 15.05 52.80
N LEU A 434 -11.17 14.38 52.86
CA LEU A 434 -10.06 14.66 51.95
C LEU A 434 -10.39 14.24 50.51
N PHE A 435 -11.04 13.10 50.31
CA PHE A 435 -11.48 12.62 48.99
C PHE A 435 -12.51 13.57 48.37
N GLU A 436 -13.57 13.95 49.09
CA GLU A 436 -14.58 14.95 48.66
C GLU A 436 -13.94 16.30 48.31
N LYS A 437 -12.89 16.70 49.04
CA LYS A 437 -12.15 17.93 48.74
C LYS A 437 -11.29 17.82 47.48
N VAL A 438 -10.78 16.63 47.16
CA VAL A 438 -10.07 16.36 45.91
C VAL A 438 -11.07 16.31 44.75
N GLU A 439 -12.24 15.70 44.94
CA GLU A 439 -13.38 15.69 43.99
C GLU A 439 -13.78 17.10 43.58
N HIS A 440 -14.14 17.94 44.56
CA HIS A 440 -14.50 19.32 44.31
C HIS A 440 -13.37 20.12 43.63
N ARG A 441 -12.10 19.79 43.89
CA ARG A 441 -10.97 20.44 43.22
C ARG A 441 -10.84 19.99 41.77
N PHE A 442 -11.11 18.72 41.47
CA PHE A 442 -11.14 18.19 40.11
C PHE A 442 -12.31 18.78 39.33
N ASP A 443 -13.51 18.81 39.90
CA ASP A 443 -14.70 19.40 39.26
C ASP A 443 -14.50 20.89 38.92
N ALA A 444 -13.83 21.62 39.83
CA ALA A 444 -13.53 23.04 39.64
C ALA A 444 -12.35 23.32 38.69
N MET A 445 -11.62 22.30 38.22
CA MET A 445 -10.59 22.51 37.20
C MET A 445 -11.24 22.85 35.86
N PRO A 446 -10.79 23.92 35.18
CA PRO A 446 -11.31 24.26 33.86
C PRO A 446 -10.98 23.14 32.88
N ASP A 447 -11.92 22.89 31.97
CA ASP A 447 -11.78 21.87 30.93
C ASP A 447 -10.74 22.26 29.87
N ILE A 448 -10.47 23.57 29.74
CA ILE A 448 -9.46 24.12 28.83
C ILE A 448 -8.43 24.91 29.64
N ILE A 449 -7.14 24.61 29.45
CA ILE A 449 -6.02 25.37 30.01
C ILE A 449 -5.11 25.89 28.90
N ASP A 450 -4.50 27.07 29.10
CA ASP A 450 -3.43 27.54 28.23
C ASP A 450 -2.15 26.73 28.48
N GLY A 451 -1.65 26.06 27.45
CA GLY A 451 -0.47 25.20 27.54
C GLY A 451 0.32 25.13 26.24
N PHE A 452 1.38 24.30 26.25
CA PHE A 452 2.09 23.93 25.03
C PHE A 452 1.41 22.73 24.39
N THR A 453 0.97 22.91 23.15
CA THR A 453 0.42 21.86 22.31
C THR A 453 1.47 21.45 21.30
N ILE A 454 1.67 20.14 21.18
CA ILE A 454 2.52 19.58 20.13
C ILE A 454 1.75 19.67 18.83
N THR A 455 2.39 20.29 17.84
CA THR A 455 1.77 20.46 16.53
C THR A 455 2.30 19.41 15.57
N ILE A 456 3.62 19.32 15.42
CA ILE A 456 4.29 18.38 14.51
C ILE A 456 5.66 18.01 15.05
N TRP A 457 6.19 16.87 14.63
CA TRP A 457 7.59 16.51 14.85
C TRP A 457 8.17 15.89 13.58
N LYS A 458 9.49 15.96 13.45
CA LYS A 458 10.27 15.29 12.41
C LYS A 458 11.63 14.86 12.95
N TYR A 459 12.30 14.02 12.19
CA TYR A 459 13.66 13.56 12.45
C TYR A 459 14.60 14.19 11.41
N THR A 460 15.85 14.45 11.80
CA THR A 460 16.89 14.84 10.86
C THR A 460 17.30 13.67 9.99
N ASN A 461 17.53 13.96 8.71
CA ASN A 461 18.10 13.00 7.77
C ASN A 461 19.60 12.79 7.99
N MET A 462 20.25 12.00 7.13
CA MET A 462 21.69 11.72 7.18
C MET A 462 22.59 12.96 7.11
N GLN A 463 22.14 14.06 6.50
CA GLN A 463 22.87 15.33 6.47
C GLN A 463 22.59 16.20 7.71
N GLY A 464 21.88 15.66 8.71
CA GLY A 464 21.53 16.35 9.94
C GLY A 464 20.47 17.43 9.72
N LYS A 465 19.73 17.37 8.61
CA LYS A 465 18.81 18.42 8.20
C LYS A 465 17.36 18.01 8.35
N CYS A 466 16.53 18.99 8.69
CA CYS A 466 15.08 18.85 8.79
C CYS A 466 14.40 20.20 8.49
N THR A 467 13.22 20.17 7.86
CA THR A 467 12.44 21.38 7.55
C THR A 467 10.97 21.23 7.95
N PHE A 468 10.39 22.34 8.40
CA PHE A 468 8.98 22.47 8.73
C PHE A 468 8.34 23.61 7.96
N THR A 469 7.08 23.45 7.58
CA THR A 469 6.21 24.52 7.09
C THR A 469 5.25 24.86 8.22
N LEU A 470 5.32 26.09 8.75
CA LEU A 470 4.62 26.54 9.95
C LEU A 470 3.85 27.84 9.67
N GLY A 471 2.79 28.12 10.42
CA GLY A 471 2.03 29.36 10.31
C GLY A 471 2.87 30.59 10.68
N LYS A 472 2.77 31.67 9.93
CA LYS A 472 3.63 32.87 10.08
C LYS A 472 3.33 33.68 11.35
N ASN A 473 2.09 33.61 11.84
CA ASN A 473 1.56 34.53 12.85
C ASN A 473 1.53 33.93 14.27
N ARG A 474 2.44 32.99 14.58
CA ARG A 474 2.49 32.29 15.86
C ARG A 474 3.92 32.23 16.41
N ASP A 475 4.01 32.16 17.73
CA ASP A 475 5.26 31.88 18.44
C ASP A 475 5.44 30.36 18.60
N TYR A 476 6.63 29.88 18.27
CA TYR A 476 6.98 28.45 18.32
C TYR A 476 8.10 28.18 19.32
N PHE A 477 7.99 27.04 19.98
CA PHE A 477 9.06 26.42 20.74
C PHE A 477 9.46 25.12 20.06
N PHE A 478 10.76 24.89 19.93
CA PHE A 478 11.31 23.69 19.33
C PHE A 478 12.07 22.93 20.39
N LEU A 479 11.63 21.71 20.70
CA LEU A 479 12.35 20.77 21.54
C LEU A 479 13.14 19.83 20.63
N ILE A 480 14.47 19.94 20.67
CA ILE A 480 15.39 19.11 19.89
C ILE A 480 16.00 18.07 20.81
N GLN A 481 15.85 16.80 20.46
CA GLN A 481 16.26 15.66 21.28
C GLN A 481 17.11 14.69 20.47
N GLN A 482 18.14 14.11 21.11
CA GLN A 482 18.94 13.05 20.50
C GLN A 482 19.41 12.01 21.51
N GLY A 483 19.41 10.75 21.08
CA GLY A 483 19.90 9.59 21.83
C GLY A 483 18.92 9.11 22.89
N ASN A 484 18.58 7.81 22.86
CA ASN A 484 17.62 7.17 23.76
C ASN A 484 16.23 7.84 23.74
N LEU A 485 15.69 8.01 22.53
CA LEU A 485 14.38 8.60 22.29
C LEU A 485 13.27 7.62 22.74
N LYS A 486 12.96 7.67 24.03
CA LYS A 486 11.88 6.87 24.65
C LYS A 486 10.54 7.61 24.53
N LYS A 487 9.78 7.69 25.63
CA LYS A 487 8.47 8.32 25.65
C LYS A 487 8.55 9.80 25.27
N PRO A 488 7.48 10.36 24.69
CA PRO A 488 7.44 11.71 24.14
C PRO A 488 8.00 12.82 25.05
N TRP A 489 7.69 12.76 26.35
CA TRP A 489 8.10 13.78 27.33
C TRP A 489 9.34 13.39 28.14
N GLN A 490 9.95 12.24 27.84
CA GLN A 490 11.14 11.79 28.52
C GLN A 490 12.36 12.54 27.96
N LEU A 491 13.23 13.02 28.85
CA LEU A 491 14.50 13.62 28.44
C LEU A 491 15.34 12.56 27.72
N ALA A 492 15.78 12.91 26.53
CA ALA A 492 16.77 12.16 25.77
C ALA A 492 18.18 12.37 26.37
N ARG A 493 19.20 11.71 25.82
CA ARG A 493 20.59 11.92 26.22
C ARG A 493 21.02 13.38 26.02
N HIS A 494 20.61 13.98 24.91
CA HIS A 494 20.80 15.39 24.60
C HIS A 494 19.45 16.06 24.38
N ASN A 495 19.23 17.23 24.97
CA ASN A 495 18.03 18.03 24.78
C ASN A 495 18.43 19.51 24.65
N THR A 496 17.87 20.22 23.69
CA THR A 496 18.01 21.67 23.58
C THR A 496 16.68 22.29 23.14
N LEU A 497 16.49 23.57 23.48
CA LEU A 497 15.28 24.31 23.17
C LEU A 497 15.63 25.49 22.25
N ARG A 498 14.80 25.76 21.26
CA ARG A 498 14.84 26.98 20.44
C ARG A 498 13.46 27.62 20.40
N THR A 499 13.42 28.89 20.08
CA THR A 499 12.18 29.66 19.96
C THR A 499 12.18 30.45 18.67
N LEU A 500 11.02 30.56 18.04
CA LEU A 500 10.78 31.49 16.94
C LEU A 500 9.61 32.39 17.34
N GLN A 501 9.83 33.70 17.24
CA GLN A 501 8.80 34.69 17.58
C GLN A 501 8.08 35.17 16.33
N THR A 502 6.86 35.66 16.51
CA THR A 502 6.07 36.25 15.44
C THR A 502 6.80 37.48 14.87
N GLY A 503 6.85 37.60 13.54
CA GLY A 503 7.49 38.73 12.84
C GLY A 503 9.01 38.60 12.62
N SER A 504 9.61 37.45 12.91
CA SER A 504 11.04 37.22 12.68
C SER A 504 11.44 37.19 11.18
N ASN A 505 12.66 37.65 10.89
CA ASN A 505 13.21 37.77 9.53
C ASN A 505 13.66 36.41 8.99
N LYS A 506 14.05 36.34 7.71
CA LYS A 506 14.49 35.07 7.06
C LYS A 506 15.65 34.39 7.81
N GLY A 507 16.61 35.15 8.32
CA GLY A 507 17.76 34.62 9.07
C GLY A 507 17.41 33.98 10.41
N ASP A 508 16.26 34.33 10.99
CA ASP A 508 15.79 33.78 12.28
C ASP A 508 15.06 32.42 12.11
N ARG A 509 14.92 31.95 10.85
CA ARG A 509 14.20 30.72 10.49
C ARG A 509 15.13 29.54 10.21
N GLU A 510 16.44 29.74 10.31
CA GLU A 510 17.47 28.73 10.06
C GLU A 510 18.24 28.44 11.36
N PHE A 511 18.04 27.26 11.94
CA PHE A 511 18.65 26.88 13.22
C PHE A 511 19.84 25.94 13.01
N ASN A 512 21.04 26.45 13.29
CA ASN A 512 22.26 25.63 13.38
C ASN A 512 22.47 25.18 14.82
N ILE A 513 22.43 23.87 15.07
CA ILE A 513 22.50 23.28 16.40
C ILE A 513 23.72 22.36 16.48
N VAL A 514 24.55 22.57 17.51
CA VAL A 514 25.65 21.67 17.85
C VAL A 514 25.31 20.98 19.17
N LEU A 515 25.19 19.65 19.14
CA LEU A 515 24.98 18.83 20.32
C LEU A 515 26.32 18.36 20.87
N PHE A 516 26.44 18.28 22.20
CA PHE A 516 27.65 17.80 22.88
C PHE A 516 27.76 16.27 22.83
N ASP A 517 27.79 15.71 21.63
CA ASP A 517 28.00 14.30 21.40
C ASP A 517 29.43 14.06 20.89
N VAL A 518 30.18 13.23 21.62
CA VAL A 518 31.56 12.84 21.33
C VAL A 518 31.69 11.34 21.13
N SER A 519 30.57 10.62 21.06
CA SER A 519 30.57 9.15 20.98
C SER A 519 31.14 8.61 19.67
N LYS A 520 31.17 9.44 18.61
CA LYS A 520 31.58 9.04 17.26
C LYS A 520 32.63 10.01 16.71
N LYS A 521 33.89 9.69 16.97
CA LYS A 521 35.03 10.43 16.41
C LYS A 521 35.19 10.04 14.94
N PRO A 522 35.32 11.00 14.00
CA PRO A 522 35.58 10.69 12.60
C PRO A 522 36.89 9.90 12.44
N GLN A 523 36.85 8.84 11.66
CA GLN A 523 38.05 8.12 11.28
C GLN A 523 38.84 8.94 10.25
N ARG A 524 40.17 8.98 10.40
CA ARG A 524 41.04 9.73 9.49
C ARG A 524 41.43 8.83 8.33
N PHE A 525 41.41 9.38 7.12
CA PHE A 525 41.91 8.67 5.95
C PHE A 525 42.52 9.63 4.93
N THR A 526 43.36 9.07 4.04
CA THR A 526 43.87 9.75 2.85
C THR A 526 43.32 9.05 1.61
N ASN A 527 42.76 9.80 0.65
CA ASN A 527 42.28 9.25 -0.63
C ASN A 527 43.32 9.42 -1.73
N HIS A 528 43.49 8.39 -2.57
CA HIS A 528 44.24 8.45 -3.82
C HIS A 528 43.45 7.87 -4.99
N ASP A 529 43.45 8.54 -6.14
CA ASP A 529 42.79 8.03 -7.33
C ASP A 529 43.74 7.18 -8.16
N LEU A 530 43.36 5.92 -8.38
CA LEU A 530 44.07 5.04 -9.31
C LEU A 530 43.44 5.19 -10.70
N SER A 531 44.24 5.61 -11.67
CA SER A 531 43.82 5.87 -13.06
C SER A 531 44.40 4.90 -14.08
N SER A 532 45.25 3.96 -13.63
CA SER A 532 45.89 2.96 -14.49
C SER A 532 46.24 1.72 -13.68
N GLY A 533 46.16 0.54 -14.31
CA GLY A 533 46.39 -0.74 -13.66
C GLY A 533 46.03 -1.91 -14.57
N GLU A 534 46.46 -3.11 -14.18
CA GLU A 534 46.27 -4.34 -14.96
C GLU A 534 44.87 -4.96 -14.78
N CYS A 535 44.25 -4.69 -13.62
CA CYS A 535 42.87 -5.09 -13.33
C CYS A 535 41.93 -3.90 -13.51
N ARG A 536 40.86 -4.08 -14.29
CA ARG A 536 39.76 -3.12 -14.42
C ARG A 536 38.57 -3.61 -13.62
N PHE A 537 38.19 -2.88 -12.59
CA PHE A 537 36.96 -3.08 -11.85
C PHE A 537 35.86 -2.21 -12.46
N HIS A 538 34.68 -2.79 -12.62
CA HIS A 538 33.48 -2.04 -12.97
C HIS A 538 32.44 -2.27 -11.88
N LEU A 539 31.95 -1.17 -11.31
CA LEU A 539 30.95 -1.14 -10.27
C LEU A 539 29.72 -0.41 -10.78
N SER A 540 28.57 -1.05 -10.69
CA SER A 540 27.26 -0.43 -10.82
C SER A 540 26.47 -0.72 -9.55
N PHE A 541 25.80 0.27 -8.97
CA PHE A 541 24.84 0.01 -7.91
C PHE A 541 23.71 1.03 -7.86
N ILE A 542 22.59 0.59 -7.30
CA ILE A 542 21.45 1.42 -6.90
C ILE A 542 21.36 1.37 -5.37
N GLN A 543 21.04 2.50 -4.76
CA GLN A 543 20.87 2.59 -3.30
C GLN A 543 19.51 3.22 -2.94
N ASN A 544 18.85 2.65 -1.93
CA ASN A 544 17.70 3.24 -1.24
C ASN A 544 17.96 3.21 0.26
N LEU A 545 17.75 4.31 0.96
CA LEU A 545 18.03 4.40 2.39
C LEU A 545 16.74 4.62 3.16
N TYR A 546 16.69 4.17 4.39
CA TYR A 546 15.50 4.37 5.21
C TYR A 546 15.81 4.51 6.70
N GLN A 547 14.99 5.29 7.38
CA GLN A 547 15.05 5.46 8.83
C GLN A 547 13.78 4.93 9.47
N LEU A 548 13.96 4.22 10.59
CA LEU A 548 12.86 3.78 11.44
C LEU A 548 12.53 4.90 12.43
N GLN A 549 11.47 5.65 12.14
CA GLN A 549 11.05 6.79 12.95
C GLN A 549 9.90 6.40 13.87
N LYS A 550 10.12 6.59 15.17
CA LYS A 550 9.12 6.31 16.17
C LYS A 550 8.06 7.41 16.20
N HIS A 551 6.79 7.00 16.13
CA HIS A 551 5.67 7.91 16.31
C HIS A 551 5.66 8.43 17.75
N PHE A 552 5.47 9.74 17.90
CA PHE A 552 5.66 10.42 19.18
C PHE A 552 4.63 10.00 20.24
N ILE A 553 3.40 9.65 19.83
CA ILE A 553 2.26 9.46 20.75
C ILE A 553 1.91 7.98 21.00
N ASN A 554 1.96 7.14 19.97
CA ASN A 554 1.36 5.80 19.97
C ASN A 554 2.39 4.66 19.86
N ASP A 555 3.68 4.99 19.98
CA ASP A 555 4.82 4.07 19.96
C ASP A 555 5.06 3.26 18.67
N GLY A 556 4.17 3.33 17.66
CA GLY A 556 4.37 2.69 16.36
C GLY A 556 5.60 3.23 15.64
N ILE A 557 6.24 2.40 14.80
CA ILE A 557 7.47 2.78 14.10
C ILE A 557 7.21 2.80 12.60
N GLY A 558 7.34 3.97 11.99
CA GLY A 558 7.21 4.17 10.55
C GLY A 558 8.56 4.11 9.86
N ARG A 559 8.58 3.66 8.61
CA ARG A 559 9.76 3.67 7.74
C ARG A 559 9.71 4.90 6.83
N TYR A 560 10.76 5.72 6.87
CA TYR A 560 10.89 6.91 6.04
C TYR A 560 12.08 6.74 5.10
N GLU A 561 11.84 6.89 3.80
CA GLU A 561 12.84 6.63 2.77
C GLU A 561 13.57 7.91 2.36
N PHE A 562 14.84 7.75 1.99
CA PHE A 562 15.74 8.81 1.58
C PHE A 562 16.57 8.33 0.38
N SER A 563 16.94 9.29 -0.45
CA SER A 563 17.93 9.06 -1.50
C SER A 563 19.32 9.44 -0.98
N ASN A 564 20.23 8.47 -1.07
CA ASN A 564 21.70 8.60 -0.96
C ASN A 564 22.30 8.65 0.45
N GLY A 565 23.47 8.02 0.58
CA GLY A 565 24.30 8.11 1.79
C GLY A 565 25.36 7.03 1.98
N VAL A 566 25.46 6.04 1.09
CA VAL A 566 26.49 5.00 1.17
C VAL A 566 27.79 5.46 0.53
N GLU A 567 28.89 5.31 1.26
CA GLU A 567 30.23 5.61 0.80
C GLU A 567 30.89 4.33 0.27
N CYS A 568 31.64 4.45 -0.83
CA CYS A 568 32.32 3.32 -1.46
C CYS A 568 33.81 3.60 -1.64
N PHE A 569 34.68 2.68 -1.28
CA PHE A 569 36.12 2.87 -1.48
C PHE A 569 36.90 1.54 -1.50
N PHE A 570 38.12 1.60 -2.03
CA PHE A 570 39.04 0.47 -2.06
C PHE A 570 40.14 0.64 -1.02
N VAL A 571 40.58 -0.47 -0.43
CA VAL A 571 41.77 -0.54 0.42
C VAL A 571 42.57 -1.80 0.10
N ASP A 572 43.90 -1.72 0.24
CA ASP A 572 44.72 -2.93 0.27
C ASP A 572 44.57 -3.67 1.62
N GLN A 573 45.10 -4.88 1.70
CA GLN A 573 45.03 -5.71 2.89
C GLN A 573 45.54 -5.03 4.19
N GLU A 574 46.61 -4.23 4.12
CA GLU A 574 47.16 -3.55 5.30
C GLU A 574 46.23 -2.42 5.76
N ASN A 575 45.75 -1.61 4.82
CA ASN A 575 44.81 -0.53 5.08
C ASN A 575 43.43 -1.04 5.49
N PHE A 576 43.01 -2.23 5.05
CA PHE A 576 41.80 -2.88 5.55
C PHE A 576 41.91 -3.20 7.04
N GLN A 577 43.05 -3.72 7.52
CA GLN A 577 43.25 -3.97 8.94
C GLN A 577 43.25 -2.68 9.76
N ARG A 578 43.92 -1.64 9.27
CA ARG A 578 43.91 -0.30 9.91
C ARG A 578 42.49 0.27 9.95
N TYR A 579 41.74 0.16 8.86
CA TYR A 579 40.34 0.55 8.79
C TYR A 579 39.50 -0.14 9.87
N LYS A 580 39.57 -1.47 9.98
CA LYS A 580 38.83 -2.26 10.98
C LYS A 580 39.26 -1.99 12.42
N GLN A 581 40.51 -1.55 12.65
CA GLN A 581 41.03 -1.17 13.97
C GLN A 581 40.67 0.28 14.36
N GLY A 582 40.06 1.07 13.46
CA GLY A 582 39.77 2.48 13.70
C GLY A 582 40.99 3.40 13.56
N ASP A 583 42.11 2.88 13.05
CA ASP A 583 43.33 3.64 12.81
C ASP A 583 43.20 4.53 11.57
N GLU A 584 44.11 5.48 11.43
CA GLU A 584 44.27 6.22 10.18
C GLU A 584 44.67 5.26 9.06
N PHE A 585 44.07 5.37 7.87
CA PHE A 585 44.34 4.48 6.74
C PHE A 585 44.34 5.22 5.40
N THR A 586 44.83 4.57 4.36
CA THR A 586 44.79 5.07 2.99
C THR A 586 43.72 4.32 2.21
N CYS A 587 42.80 5.04 1.58
CA CYS A 587 41.81 4.50 0.66
C CYS A 587 42.07 4.97 -0.77
N TYR A 588 41.46 4.27 -1.71
CA TYR A 588 41.59 4.53 -3.13
C TYR A 588 40.23 4.68 -3.79
N ASN A 589 40.15 5.62 -4.74
CA ASN A 589 38.96 5.93 -5.52
C ASN A 589 37.72 6.07 -4.61
N TYR A 590 37.82 6.91 -3.59
CA TYR A 590 36.71 7.18 -2.68
C TYR A 590 35.54 7.82 -3.43
N LEU A 591 34.39 7.16 -3.37
CA LEU A 591 33.13 7.59 -3.97
C LEU A 591 32.13 7.88 -2.84
N ASP A 592 31.66 9.11 -2.80
CA ASP A 592 30.62 9.60 -1.90
C ASP A 592 29.75 10.53 -2.75
N ASP A 593 28.98 9.89 -3.63
CA ASP A 593 28.07 10.61 -4.52
C ASP A 593 26.67 10.60 -3.93
N ALA A 594 26.02 11.75 -4.05
CA ALA A 594 24.63 11.93 -3.69
C ALA A 594 23.70 11.45 -4.81
N SER A 595 24.09 10.45 -5.59
CA SER A 595 23.26 9.85 -6.62
C SER A 595 22.75 8.48 -6.18
N SER A 596 21.49 8.19 -6.52
CA SER A 596 20.85 6.92 -6.18
C SER A 596 21.37 5.79 -7.06
N THR A 597 22.05 6.12 -8.17
CA THR A 597 22.65 5.19 -9.12
C THR A 597 24.08 5.61 -9.40
N MET A 598 25.00 4.68 -9.21
CA MET A 598 26.43 4.92 -9.42
C MET A 598 26.96 3.94 -10.47
N ASN A 599 27.84 4.46 -11.35
CA ASN A 599 28.65 3.66 -12.26
C ASN A 599 30.10 4.14 -12.18
N ALA A 600 31.02 3.25 -11.80
CA ALA A 600 32.43 3.57 -11.66
C ALA A 600 33.30 2.51 -12.35
N THR A 601 34.37 2.97 -13.00
CA THR A 601 35.41 2.09 -13.55
C THR A 601 36.74 2.46 -12.93
N ILE A 602 37.41 1.48 -12.34
CA ILE A 602 38.60 1.69 -11.52
C ILE A 602 39.69 0.73 -11.97
N TYR A 603 40.93 1.21 -12.02
CA TYR A 603 42.07 0.42 -12.44
C TYR A 603 43.00 0.18 -11.25
N VAL A 604 43.38 -1.08 -11.02
CA VAL A 604 44.23 -1.49 -9.91
C VAL A 604 45.38 -2.32 -10.46
N SER A 605 46.61 -2.05 -10.02
CA SER A 605 47.75 -2.92 -10.26
C SER A 605 47.88 -3.94 -9.13
N PRO A 606 47.68 -5.25 -9.37
CA PRO A 606 47.86 -6.27 -8.35
C PRO A 606 49.35 -6.37 -7.98
N GLN A 607 49.72 -5.97 -6.76
CA GLN A 607 51.10 -6.09 -6.24
C GLN A 607 51.25 -7.31 -5.31
N ASP A 608 50.72 -8.47 -5.70
CA ASP A 608 50.66 -9.69 -4.87
C ASP A 608 49.98 -9.47 -3.49
N LYS A 609 48.94 -8.61 -3.44
CA LYS A 609 48.15 -8.32 -2.24
C LYS A 609 46.67 -8.38 -2.55
N ASP A 610 45.87 -8.78 -1.56
CA ASP A 610 44.42 -8.73 -1.64
C ASP A 610 43.92 -7.28 -1.56
N TRP A 611 42.85 -7.02 -2.28
CA TRP A 611 42.14 -5.75 -2.26
C TRP A 611 40.76 -5.93 -1.66
N TYR A 612 40.25 -4.92 -0.98
CA TYR A 612 38.94 -4.93 -0.38
C TYR A 612 38.15 -3.75 -0.90
N PHE A 613 36.99 -4.05 -1.46
CA PHE A 613 35.99 -3.07 -1.82
C PHE A 613 35.01 -2.92 -0.66
N ILE A 614 34.81 -1.70 -0.16
CA ILE A 614 33.98 -1.41 1.01
C ILE A 614 32.78 -0.58 0.59
N PHE A 615 31.59 -1.03 0.95
CA PHE A 615 30.39 -0.21 1.11
C PHE A 615 30.25 0.15 2.58
N ARG A 616 30.35 1.43 2.94
CA ARG A 616 30.22 1.92 4.32
C ARG A 616 28.94 2.73 4.46
N ASN A 617 28.15 2.42 5.49
CA ASN A 617 27.03 3.25 5.91
C ASN A 617 27.44 4.10 7.12
N PRO A 618 27.78 5.40 6.92
CA PRO A 618 28.19 6.28 8.01
C PRO A 618 27.01 6.80 8.86
N ALA A 619 25.77 6.49 8.48
CA ALA A 619 24.58 6.97 9.16
C ALA A 619 24.46 6.41 10.58
N ARG A 620 23.83 7.18 11.49
CA ARG A 620 23.66 6.76 12.89
C ARG A 620 22.36 6.01 13.14
N GLU A 621 21.32 6.31 12.36
CA GLU A 621 19.96 5.77 12.54
C GLU A 621 19.35 5.29 11.20
N THR A 622 19.97 5.63 10.07
CA THR A 622 19.49 5.29 8.73
C THR A 622 20.15 4.00 8.21
N TYR A 623 19.33 3.07 7.73
CA TYR A 623 19.72 1.83 7.05
C TYR A 623 19.92 2.11 5.56
N ALA A 624 20.78 1.33 4.91
CA ALA A 624 20.98 1.42 3.47
C ALA A 624 20.72 0.08 2.79
N ILE A 625 19.87 0.09 1.76
CA ILE A 625 19.67 -1.03 0.84
C ILE A 625 20.46 -0.72 -0.42
N VAL A 626 21.33 -1.64 -0.82
CA VAL A 626 22.21 -1.48 -1.97
C VAL A 626 22.10 -2.70 -2.88
N ASP A 627 21.65 -2.48 -4.11
CA ASP A 627 21.64 -3.46 -5.18
C ASP A 627 22.83 -3.18 -6.09
N PHE A 628 23.85 -4.05 -6.07
CA PHE A 628 25.11 -3.80 -6.77
C PHE A 628 25.49 -4.92 -7.74
N SER A 629 26.38 -4.58 -8.67
CA SER A 629 27.17 -5.46 -9.51
C SER A 629 28.60 -4.94 -9.53
N LEU A 630 29.55 -5.77 -9.09
CA LEU A 630 30.98 -5.53 -9.16
C LEU A 630 31.61 -6.63 -9.99
N ASP A 631 32.27 -6.27 -11.08
CA ASP A 631 33.07 -7.18 -11.89
C ASP A 631 34.52 -6.74 -11.98
N VAL A 632 35.39 -7.71 -12.25
CA VAL A 632 36.81 -7.50 -12.49
C VAL A 632 37.22 -8.12 -13.82
N SER A 633 37.86 -7.31 -14.65
CA SER A 633 38.37 -7.69 -15.97
C SER A 633 39.90 -7.58 -16.03
N VAL A 634 40.57 -8.55 -16.63
CA VAL A 634 42.03 -8.57 -16.81
C VAL A 634 42.42 -9.08 -18.20
N GLN A 635 43.66 -8.90 -18.61
CA GLN A 635 44.22 -9.61 -19.77
C GLN A 635 44.63 -11.03 -19.37
N THR A 636 43.91 -12.05 -19.84
CA THR A 636 44.21 -13.45 -19.52
C THR A 636 43.78 -14.40 -20.63
N ILE A 637 44.47 -15.53 -20.75
CA ILE A 637 44.08 -16.69 -21.58
C ILE A 637 43.53 -17.85 -20.73
N LYS A 638 43.50 -17.69 -19.39
CA LYS A 638 43.01 -18.74 -18.49
C LYS A 638 41.50 -18.85 -18.64
N ASP A 639 41.04 -20.07 -18.81
CA ASP A 639 39.62 -20.37 -18.82
C ASP A 639 39.00 -20.09 -17.44
N ARG A 640 37.84 -19.44 -17.45
CA ARG A 640 37.05 -19.01 -16.30
C ARG A 640 35.58 -19.18 -16.63
N ILE A 641 34.83 -19.64 -15.63
CA ILE A 641 33.38 -19.74 -15.66
C ILE A 641 32.85 -19.48 -14.26
N GLN A 642 31.72 -18.78 -14.16
CA GLN A 642 31.08 -18.49 -12.89
C GLN A 642 29.57 -18.29 -13.10
N ILE A 643 28.74 -18.85 -12.23
CA ILE A 643 27.31 -18.56 -12.10
C ILE A 643 27.14 -17.39 -11.12
N VAL A 644 26.48 -16.32 -11.56
CA VAL A 644 26.27 -15.09 -10.78
C VAL A 644 24.84 -15.02 -10.22
N THR A 645 23.82 -15.31 -11.04
CA THR A 645 22.40 -15.38 -10.62
C THR A 645 21.88 -16.81 -10.72
N PRO A 646 20.92 -17.22 -9.87
CA PRO A 646 20.27 -16.45 -8.79
C PRO A 646 21.14 -16.27 -7.52
N HIS A 647 20.78 -15.28 -6.70
CA HIS A 647 21.53 -14.88 -5.49
C HIS A 647 21.00 -15.56 -4.22
N THR A 648 21.87 -15.71 -3.21
CA THR A 648 21.57 -16.34 -1.92
C THR A 648 21.41 -15.32 -0.77
N SER A 649 21.19 -14.03 -1.09
CA SER A 649 21.05 -12.99 -0.05
C SER A 649 19.76 -13.13 0.74
N LEU A 650 18.66 -13.46 0.05
CA LEU A 650 17.35 -13.58 0.66
C LEU A 650 17.16 -14.96 1.28
N PHE A 651 17.42 -16.01 0.49
CA PHE A 651 17.29 -17.42 0.86
C PHE A 651 18.65 -18.12 0.86
N GLU A 652 18.86 -19.06 1.78
CA GLU A 652 20.06 -19.91 1.81
C GLU A 652 20.26 -20.66 0.48
N VAL A 653 19.15 -21.23 0.00
CA VAL A 653 19.03 -21.80 -1.35
C VAL A 653 17.99 -20.97 -2.09
N PRO A 654 18.30 -20.39 -3.26
CA PRO A 654 17.33 -19.63 -4.05
C PRO A 654 16.09 -20.48 -4.33
N LEU A 655 14.93 -19.91 -4.05
CA LEU A 655 13.67 -20.62 -4.00
C LEU A 655 12.69 -20.02 -5.02
N PHE A 656 12.03 -20.87 -5.81
CA PHE A 656 11.14 -20.47 -6.91
C PHE A 656 9.90 -21.38 -6.95
N ASN A 657 8.80 -20.89 -7.51
CA ASN A 657 7.61 -21.71 -7.74
C ASN A 657 7.74 -22.49 -9.05
N ILE A 658 7.15 -23.69 -9.08
CA ILE A 658 6.92 -24.40 -10.34
C ILE A 658 5.98 -23.57 -11.21
N GLY A 659 6.39 -23.35 -12.46
CA GLY A 659 5.71 -22.46 -13.41
C GLY A 659 6.53 -21.20 -13.72
N ASP A 660 7.34 -20.75 -12.77
CA ASP A 660 8.19 -19.58 -12.93
C ASP A 660 9.31 -19.84 -13.94
N THR A 661 9.75 -18.77 -14.60
CA THR A 661 10.99 -18.72 -15.37
C THR A 661 12.15 -18.30 -14.46
N VAL A 662 13.10 -19.21 -14.23
CA VAL A 662 14.32 -18.96 -13.47
C VAL A 662 15.45 -18.52 -14.40
N VAL A 663 15.98 -17.32 -14.19
CA VAL A 663 17.07 -16.77 -15.03
C VAL A 663 18.43 -17.01 -14.36
N PHE A 664 19.20 -17.93 -14.95
CA PHE A 664 20.60 -18.11 -14.64
C PHE A 664 21.44 -17.18 -15.52
N SER A 665 22.43 -16.55 -14.92
CA SER A 665 23.39 -15.73 -15.65
C SER A 665 24.74 -15.81 -14.98
N GLY A 666 25.77 -15.52 -15.75
CA GLY A 666 27.13 -15.60 -15.26
C GLY A 666 28.14 -15.05 -16.24
N ILE A 667 29.40 -15.31 -15.93
CA ILE A 667 30.52 -14.92 -16.79
C ILE A 667 31.24 -16.15 -17.31
N ALA A 668 31.85 -16.00 -18.48
CA ALA A 668 32.75 -17.01 -19.04
C ALA A 668 33.78 -16.36 -19.97
N THR A 669 34.96 -16.95 -20.06
CA THR A 669 36.02 -16.52 -21.00
C THR A 669 35.93 -17.22 -22.35
N THR A 670 35.16 -18.30 -22.47
CA THR A 670 34.91 -19.01 -23.73
C THR A 670 33.76 -18.38 -24.51
N GLU A 671 33.64 -18.69 -25.81
CA GLU A 671 32.54 -18.19 -26.65
C GLU A 671 31.19 -18.89 -26.36
N ILE A 672 31.24 -20.10 -25.81
CA ILE A 672 30.07 -20.93 -25.50
C ILE A 672 30.33 -21.63 -24.16
N VAL A 673 29.26 -21.84 -23.39
CA VAL A 673 29.22 -22.73 -22.24
C VAL A 673 28.06 -23.73 -22.38
N THR A 674 28.16 -24.89 -21.74
CA THR A 674 27.08 -25.89 -21.70
C THR A 674 26.46 -25.93 -20.31
N LEU A 675 25.16 -25.74 -20.21
CA LEU A 675 24.39 -25.84 -18.97
C LEU A 675 23.69 -27.19 -18.90
N ALA A 676 23.78 -27.87 -17.76
CA ALA A 676 23.06 -29.09 -17.43
C ALA A 676 22.24 -28.87 -16.16
N ILE A 677 21.05 -29.46 -16.11
CA ILE A 677 20.18 -29.46 -14.93
C ILE A 677 20.14 -30.89 -14.39
N ASP A 678 20.46 -31.03 -13.11
CA ASP A 678 20.61 -32.28 -12.38
C ASP A 678 21.60 -33.26 -13.02
N SER A 679 21.18 -34.51 -13.21
CA SER A 679 21.96 -35.57 -13.84
C SER A 679 21.49 -35.82 -15.28
N ASP A 680 20.74 -34.89 -15.87
CA ASP A 680 20.23 -35.01 -17.23
C ASP A 680 21.41 -34.96 -18.23
N PRO A 681 21.54 -35.97 -19.12
CA PRO A 681 22.58 -35.95 -20.15
C PRO A 681 22.33 -34.90 -21.24
N SER A 682 21.14 -34.30 -21.31
CA SER A 682 20.84 -33.20 -22.23
C SER A 682 21.43 -31.89 -21.70
N THR A 683 22.37 -31.35 -22.47
CA THR A 683 23.02 -30.07 -22.18
C THR A 683 22.53 -29.00 -23.14
N THR A 684 22.33 -27.79 -22.62
CA THR A 684 22.00 -26.61 -23.43
C THR A 684 23.25 -25.79 -23.69
N GLU A 685 23.52 -25.44 -24.95
CA GLU A 685 24.57 -24.48 -25.29
C GLU A 685 24.09 -23.04 -25.05
N CYS A 686 24.84 -22.28 -24.27
CA CYS A 686 24.59 -20.87 -23.99
C CYS A 686 25.71 -20.05 -24.64
N PRO A 687 25.40 -19.17 -25.62
CA PRO A 687 26.38 -18.29 -26.20
C PRO A 687 26.85 -17.26 -25.17
N VAL A 688 28.15 -16.95 -25.20
CA VAL A 688 28.76 -15.94 -24.36
C VAL A 688 28.94 -14.67 -25.18
N MET A 689 28.29 -13.59 -24.75
CA MET A 689 28.37 -12.28 -25.40
C MET A 689 29.00 -11.28 -24.43
N ASN A 690 30.06 -10.60 -24.87
CA ASN A 690 30.80 -9.64 -24.06
C ASN A 690 31.29 -10.22 -22.70
N GLY A 691 31.60 -11.52 -22.66
CA GLY A 691 32.05 -12.23 -21.45
C GLY A 691 30.94 -12.68 -20.52
N GLU A 692 29.66 -12.50 -20.89
CA GLU A 692 28.51 -12.90 -20.10
C GLU A 692 27.64 -13.94 -20.82
N TRP A 693 27.01 -14.83 -20.05
CA TRP A 693 26.03 -15.79 -20.54
C TRP A 693 24.76 -15.72 -19.72
N SER A 694 23.64 -16.10 -20.33
CA SER A 694 22.35 -16.23 -19.64
C SER A 694 21.55 -17.42 -20.17
N TYR A 695 20.69 -17.95 -19.31
CA TYR A 695 19.77 -19.03 -19.62
C TYR A 695 18.48 -18.85 -18.80
N ALA A 696 17.35 -18.84 -19.49
CA ALA A 696 16.02 -18.76 -18.88
C ALA A 696 15.41 -20.16 -18.84
N TRP A 697 15.23 -20.70 -17.64
CA TRP A 697 14.65 -22.02 -17.42
C TRP A 697 13.17 -21.90 -17.04
N ASN A 698 12.29 -22.36 -17.91
CA ASN A 698 10.88 -22.56 -17.56
C ASN A 698 10.75 -23.83 -16.72
N THR A 699 10.32 -23.68 -15.46
CA THR A 699 10.21 -24.78 -14.49
C THR A 699 8.92 -25.59 -14.62
N SER A 700 8.00 -25.20 -15.50
CA SER A 700 6.74 -25.91 -15.75
C SER A 700 6.95 -27.40 -16.01
N GLY A 701 6.26 -28.26 -15.27
CA GLY A 701 6.36 -29.72 -15.42
C GLY A 701 7.63 -30.35 -14.82
N THR A 702 8.45 -29.58 -14.10
CA THR A 702 9.60 -30.08 -13.34
C THR A 702 9.15 -30.69 -12.00
N SER A 703 9.92 -31.61 -11.44
CA SER A 703 9.69 -32.13 -10.08
C SER A 703 9.93 -31.08 -9.00
N LEU A 704 9.30 -31.23 -7.84
CA LEU A 704 9.59 -30.43 -6.65
C LEU A 704 10.97 -30.77 -6.05
N GLY A 705 11.52 -29.81 -5.32
CA GLY A 705 12.69 -30.00 -4.46
C GLY A 705 13.98 -29.40 -5.03
N THR A 706 15.10 -29.97 -4.62
CA THR A 706 16.43 -29.44 -4.91
C THR A 706 16.88 -29.79 -6.33
N HIS A 707 17.21 -28.78 -7.13
CA HIS A 707 17.79 -28.93 -8.46
C HIS A 707 19.20 -28.37 -8.51
N ARG A 708 20.13 -29.11 -9.11
CA ARG A 708 21.53 -28.71 -9.27
C ARG A 708 21.81 -28.30 -10.70
N ILE A 709 22.19 -27.05 -10.89
CA ILE A 709 22.59 -26.50 -12.18
C ILE A 709 24.10 -26.54 -12.26
N THR A 710 24.63 -27.17 -13.31
CA THR A 710 26.06 -27.24 -13.59
C THR A 710 26.32 -26.57 -14.93
N VAL A 711 27.20 -25.58 -14.96
CA VAL A 711 27.65 -24.95 -16.21
C VAL A 711 29.10 -25.32 -16.45
N THR A 712 29.41 -25.78 -17.66
CA THR A 712 30.74 -26.26 -18.05
C THR A 712 31.25 -25.48 -19.26
N SER A 713 32.51 -25.05 -19.20
CA SER A 713 33.21 -24.41 -20.32
C SER A 713 33.74 -25.45 -21.32
N VAL A 714 34.13 -24.98 -22.51
CA VAL A 714 34.82 -25.84 -23.51
C VAL A 714 36.14 -26.42 -22.96
N GLY A 715 36.78 -25.74 -22.01
CA GLY A 715 37.98 -26.21 -21.32
C GLY A 715 37.73 -27.23 -20.22
N ASN A 716 36.49 -27.71 -20.04
CA ASN A 716 36.06 -28.64 -18.98
C ASN A 716 36.24 -28.08 -17.55
N ILE A 717 36.10 -26.77 -17.37
CA ILE A 717 35.95 -26.15 -16.05
C ILE A 717 34.45 -26.02 -15.79
N SER A 718 34.01 -26.32 -14.57
CA SER A 718 32.61 -26.23 -14.19
C SER A 718 32.39 -25.35 -12.97
N ASP A 719 31.21 -24.73 -12.92
CA ASP A 719 30.66 -24.11 -11.72
C ASP A 719 29.25 -24.67 -11.47
N GLU A 720 28.79 -24.64 -10.22
CA GLU A 720 27.50 -25.21 -9.82
C GLU A 720 26.67 -24.27 -8.94
N ARG A 721 25.35 -24.34 -9.12
CA ARG A 721 24.37 -23.60 -8.33
C ARG A 721 23.19 -24.51 -8.02
N THR A 722 22.76 -24.50 -6.77
CA THR A 722 21.55 -25.20 -6.35
C THR A 722 20.39 -24.23 -6.26
N VAL A 723 19.21 -24.66 -6.69
CA VAL A 723 17.93 -23.97 -6.46
C VAL A 723 16.92 -24.93 -5.85
N PHE A 724 15.89 -24.41 -5.20
CA PHE A 724 14.81 -25.19 -4.61
C PHE A 724 13.48 -24.81 -5.27
N LEU A 725 12.82 -25.79 -5.88
CA LEU A 725 11.50 -25.60 -6.48
C LEU A 725 10.42 -26.05 -5.51
N ILE A 726 9.47 -25.17 -5.26
CA ILE A 726 8.29 -25.43 -4.45
C ILE A 726 7.04 -25.29 -5.29
N ASP A 727 5.93 -25.65 -4.68
CA ASP A 727 4.63 -25.21 -5.11
C ASP A 727 4.00 -24.39 -3.99
N ALA A 728 3.79 -23.10 -4.28
CA ALA A 728 3.15 -22.12 -3.41
C ALA A 728 1.91 -21.49 -4.07
N ILE A 729 1.44 -22.02 -5.20
CA ILE A 729 0.34 -21.44 -5.95
C ILE A 729 -0.89 -22.33 -5.68
N PRO A 730 -1.95 -21.81 -5.02
CA PRO A 730 -3.14 -22.61 -4.80
C PRO A 730 -3.87 -22.90 -6.12
N PRO A 731 -4.67 -23.97 -6.19
CA PRO A 731 -5.32 -24.40 -7.42
C PRO A 731 -6.35 -23.37 -7.91
N TYR A 732 -6.47 -23.19 -9.22
CA TYR A 732 -7.61 -22.53 -9.83
C TYR A 732 -8.84 -23.45 -9.77
N LEU A 733 -10.00 -22.88 -9.41
CA LEU A 733 -11.26 -23.60 -9.26
C LEU A 733 -12.37 -22.90 -10.04
N PHE A 734 -13.06 -23.66 -10.89
CA PHE A 734 -14.26 -23.22 -11.59
C PHE A 734 -15.42 -24.19 -11.37
N VAL A 735 -16.58 -23.66 -11.01
CA VAL A 735 -17.81 -24.41 -10.79
C VAL A 735 -18.73 -24.20 -12.00
N GLU A 736 -19.08 -25.30 -12.68
CA GLU A 736 -19.97 -25.27 -13.84
C GLU A 736 -21.43 -25.47 -13.43
N HIS A 737 -21.68 -26.41 -12.52
CA HIS A 737 -23.01 -26.69 -11.97
C HIS A 737 -22.97 -26.93 -10.46
N PRO A 738 -23.98 -26.44 -9.71
CA PRO A 738 -25.06 -25.56 -10.17
C PRO A 738 -24.53 -24.16 -10.51
N SER A 739 -25.21 -23.47 -11.43
CA SER A 739 -25.01 -22.02 -11.59
C SER A 739 -25.45 -21.31 -10.31
N ASP A 740 -24.80 -20.21 -9.95
CA ASP A 740 -25.20 -19.45 -8.77
C ASP A 740 -26.68 -19.01 -8.85
N GLY A 741 -27.42 -19.28 -7.78
CA GLY A 741 -28.86 -19.07 -7.69
C GLY A 741 -29.74 -20.06 -8.47
N ALA A 742 -29.22 -21.26 -8.83
CA ALA A 742 -30.01 -22.28 -9.52
C ALA A 742 -31.19 -22.77 -8.67
N ILE A 743 -32.34 -23.00 -9.31
CA ILE A 743 -33.53 -23.59 -8.66
C ILE A 743 -33.53 -25.10 -8.94
N VAL A 744 -33.57 -25.89 -7.87
CA VAL A 744 -33.52 -27.36 -7.88
C VAL A 744 -34.85 -27.89 -7.37
N GLU A 745 -35.59 -28.60 -8.23
CA GLU A 745 -36.88 -29.21 -7.89
C GLU A 745 -36.78 -30.74 -7.69
N GLN A 746 -35.57 -31.28 -7.75
CA GLN A 746 -35.30 -32.71 -7.68
C GLN A 746 -34.59 -33.07 -6.39
N ASN A 747 -34.72 -34.33 -5.96
CA ASN A 747 -34.03 -34.84 -4.77
C ASN A 747 -32.55 -35.12 -5.02
N ILE A 748 -32.00 -34.85 -6.21
CA ILE A 748 -30.58 -35.05 -6.51
C ILE A 748 -30.07 -33.73 -7.10
N LEU A 749 -29.00 -33.21 -6.50
CA LEU A 749 -28.24 -32.09 -7.04
C LEU A 749 -26.95 -32.63 -7.66
N ASP A 750 -26.80 -32.46 -8.96
CA ASP A 750 -25.54 -32.73 -9.65
C ASP A 750 -24.63 -31.50 -9.59
N ILE A 751 -23.42 -31.72 -9.10
CA ILE A 751 -22.40 -30.70 -8.88
C ILE A 751 -21.21 -31.06 -9.74
N SER A 752 -20.71 -30.12 -10.55
CA SER A 752 -19.58 -30.35 -11.44
C SER A 752 -18.77 -29.10 -11.69
N GLY A 753 -17.52 -29.31 -12.03
CA GLY A 753 -16.63 -28.25 -12.47
C GLY A 753 -15.28 -28.78 -12.87
N TYR A 754 -14.32 -27.87 -12.95
CA TYR A 754 -12.94 -28.20 -13.21
C TYR A 754 -12.01 -27.41 -12.31
N SER A 755 -10.84 -27.99 -12.06
CA SER A 755 -9.79 -27.38 -11.28
C SER A 755 -8.47 -27.56 -12.03
N VAL A 756 -7.58 -26.57 -11.92
CA VAL A 756 -6.26 -26.59 -12.56
C VAL A 756 -5.22 -26.15 -11.54
N ASP A 757 -4.07 -26.82 -11.56
CA ASP A 757 -2.94 -26.54 -10.69
C ASP A 757 -1.62 -26.77 -11.46
N ASN A 758 -0.56 -26.07 -11.07
CA ASN A 758 0.77 -26.14 -11.70
C ASN A 758 1.47 -27.50 -11.44
N VAL A 759 1.22 -28.14 -10.29
CA VAL A 759 1.81 -29.44 -9.93
C VAL A 759 0.78 -30.55 -9.94
N GLY A 760 -0.37 -30.33 -9.31
CA GLY A 760 -1.47 -31.28 -9.32
C GLY A 760 -2.45 -31.13 -8.17
N ILE A 761 -3.69 -31.49 -8.45
CA ILE A 761 -4.79 -31.46 -7.48
C ILE A 761 -4.87 -32.80 -6.76
N ASP A 762 -4.89 -32.77 -5.42
CA ASP A 762 -5.06 -33.95 -4.59
C ASP A 762 -6.53 -34.39 -4.57
N HIS A 763 -7.43 -33.49 -4.18
CA HIS A 763 -8.87 -33.76 -4.16
C HIS A 763 -9.74 -32.49 -4.18
N VAL A 764 -11.04 -32.67 -4.41
CA VAL A 764 -12.05 -31.61 -4.32
C VAL A 764 -13.06 -31.98 -3.25
N GLU A 765 -13.21 -31.11 -2.26
CA GLU A 765 -14.19 -31.19 -1.19
C GLU A 765 -15.41 -30.34 -1.53
N ILE A 766 -16.60 -30.89 -1.32
CA ILE A 766 -17.86 -30.19 -1.48
C ILE A 766 -18.58 -30.24 -0.14
N THR A 767 -18.90 -29.07 0.40
CA THR A 767 -19.52 -28.89 1.71
C THR A 767 -20.90 -28.29 1.57
N LEU A 768 -21.89 -28.97 2.15
CA LEU A 768 -23.29 -28.53 2.25
C LEU A 768 -23.79 -28.80 3.67
N ASN A 769 -24.36 -27.79 4.34
CA ASN A 769 -24.88 -27.89 5.72
C ASN A 769 -23.86 -28.46 6.73
N ASN A 770 -22.60 -27.98 6.67
CA ASN A 770 -21.48 -28.45 7.49
C ASN A 770 -21.09 -29.93 7.30
N VAL A 771 -21.62 -30.59 6.27
CA VAL A 771 -21.21 -31.95 5.87
C VAL A 771 -20.35 -31.84 4.63
N THR A 772 -19.17 -32.45 4.64
CA THR A 772 -18.23 -32.46 3.51
C THR A 772 -18.19 -33.84 2.85
N LYS A 773 -18.19 -33.86 1.52
CA LYS A 773 -18.01 -35.05 0.68
C LYS A 773 -16.91 -34.81 -0.34
N LEU A 774 -16.23 -35.87 -0.75
CA LEU A 774 -15.25 -35.83 -1.84
C LEU A 774 -15.95 -35.99 -3.19
N ALA A 775 -15.56 -35.16 -4.16
CA ALA A 775 -15.97 -35.33 -5.55
C ALA A 775 -15.24 -36.51 -6.22
N TYR A 776 -15.83 -37.03 -7.31
CA TYR A 776 -15.19 -37.98 -8.19
C TYR A 776 -14.38 -37.24 -9.26
N GLY A 777 -13.07 -37.47 -9.31
CA GLY A 777 -12.14 -36.76 -10.19
C GLY A 777 -11.51 -35.53 -9.53
N THR A 778 -10.51 -34.94 -10.17
CA THR A 778 -9.73 -33.82 -9.64
C THR A 778 -9.62 -32.66 -10.63
N THR A 779 -9.16 -32.91 -11.86
CA THR A 779 -9.12 -31.88 -12.93
C THR A 779 -10.49 -31.60 -13.50
N THR A 780 -11.26 -32.64 -13.80
CA THR A 780 -12.69 -32.56 -14.06
C THR A 780 -13.36 -33.42 -13.01
N TRP A 781 -14.25 -32.81 -12.24
CA TRP A 781 -14.80 -33.44 -11.06
C TRP A 781 -16.32 -33.32 -11.04
N ASN A 782 -16.98 -34.29 -10.41
CA ASN A 782 -18.42 -34.26 -10.20
C ASN A 782 -18.83 -34.97 -8.90
N LEU A 783 -20.01 -34.61 -8.39
CA LEU A 783 -20.64 -35.22 -7.25
C LEU A 783 -22.16 -35.11 -7.39
N SER A 784 -22.88 -36.21 -7.24
CA SER A 784 -24.33 -36.19 -7.06
C SER A 784 -24.67 -36.19 -5.57
N TRP A 785 -25.40 -35.17 -5.12
CA TRP A 785 -25.82 -35.01 -3.74
C TRP A 785 -27.30 -35.37 -3.58
N ASP A 786 -27.59 -36.41 -2.79
CA ASP A 786 -28.97 -36.74 -2.41
C ASP A 786 -29.51 -35.71 -1.41
N LEU A 787 -30.55 -35.01 -1.83
CA LEU A 787 -31.26 -34.00 -1.07
C LEU A 787 -32.53 -34.53 -0.37
N THR A 788 -32.78 -35.84 -0.43
CA THR A 788 -33.98 -36.44 0.17
C THR A 788 -34.06 -36.14 1.67
N GLY A 789 -35.13 -35.43 2.06
CA GLY A 789 -35.39 -35.07 3.45
C GLY A 789 -34.74 -33.76 3.91
N PHE A 790 -34.02 -33.04 3.05
CA PHE A 790 -33.68 -31.65 3.37
C PHE A 790 -34.94 -30.77 3.36
N PRO A 791 -35.05 -29.80 4.27
CA PRO A 791 -36.05 -28.73 4.17
C PRO A 791 -35.90 -27.95 2.86
N LEU A 792 -37.00 -27.42 2.34
CA LEU A 792 -36.94 -26.46 1.25
C LEU A 792 -36.32 -25.15 1.74
N GLY A 793 -35.68 -24.41 0.85
CA GLY A 793 -35.04 -23.13 1.16
C GLY A 793 -33.74 -22.88 0.41
N ASP A 794 -33.07 -21.79 0.80
CA ASP A 794 -31.76 -21.40 0.29
C ASP A 794 -30.63 -22.21 0.92
N TYR A 795 -29.71 -22.64 0.09
CA TYR A 795 -28.51 -23.36 0.50
C TYR A 795 -27.27 -22.73 -0.12
N VAL A 796 -26.20 -22.69 0.67
CA VAL A 796 -24.86 -22.31 0.19
C VAL A 796 -24.03 -23.57 0.11
N LEU A 797 -23.49 -23.81 -1.08
CA LEU A 797 -22.54 -24.87 -1.36
C LEU A 797 -21.14 -24.26 -1.34
N THR A 798 -20.24 -24.82 -0.54
CA THR A 798 -18.82 -24.44 -0.58
C THR A 798 -18.02 -25.56 -1.21
N ILE A 799 -17.38 -25.26 -2.34
CA ILE A 799 -16.49 -26.14 -3.06
C ILE A 799 -15.06 -25.72 -2.75
N LYS A 800 -14.20 -26.67 -2.45
CA LYS A 800 -12.80 -26.45 -2.13
C LYS A 800 -11.93 -27.39 -2.96
N ALA A 801 -11.01 -26.84 -3.75
CA ALA A 801 -9.99 -27.64 -4.42
C ALA A 801 -8.71 -27.58 -3.59
N ILE A 802 -8.10 -28.74 -3.33
CA ILE A 802 -6.88 -28.86 -2.54
C ILE A 802 -5.81 -29.51 -3.41
N ASP A 803 -4.64 -28.91 -3.48
CA ASP A 803 -3.49 -29.42 -4.23
C ASP A 803 -2.69 -30.47 -3.44
N SER A 804 -1.68 -31.03 -4.10
CA SER A 804 -0.77 -32.02 -3.53
C SER A 804 0.09 -31.52 -2.36
N GLN A 805 0.22 -30.20 -2.20
CA GLN A 805 0.94 -29.54 -1.11
C GLN A 805 0.01 -29.09 0.03
N GLY A 806 -1.31 -29.28 -0.12
CA GLY A 806 -2.32 -28.91 0.85
C GLY A 806 -2.74 -27.43 0.79
N LEU A 807 -2.29 -26.66 -0.21
CA LEU A 807 -2.87 -25.34 -0.48
C LEU A 807 -4.22 -25.53 -1.18
N TRP A 808 -5.05 -24.51 -1.11
CA TRP A 808 -6.42 -24.64 -1.55
C TRP A 808 -7.01 -23.33 -2.02
N SER A 809 -7.99 -23.47 -2.91
CA SER A 809 -8.94 -22.42 -3.25
C SER A 809 -10.36 -22.87 -2.90
N SER A 810 -11.23 -21.91 -2.65
CA SER A 810 -12.64 -22.17 -2.36
C SER A 810 -13.55 -21.28 -3.18
N HIS A 811 -14.67 -21.83 -3.61
CA HIS A 811 -15.75 -21.11 -4.25
C HIS A 811 -17.05 -21.42 -3.53
N SER A 812 -17.90 -20.42 -3.33
CA SER A 812 -19.23 -20.61 -2.76
C SER A 812 -20.27 -20.25 -3.82
N CYS A 813 -21.22 -21.16 -4.06
CA CYS A 813 -22.39 -20.87 -4.89
C CYS A 813 -23.67 -21.17 -4.11
N SER A 814 -24.69 -20.37 -4.37
CA SER A 814 -26.02 -20.53 -3.79
C SER A 814 -26.91 -21.36 -4.72
N PHE A 815 -27.82 -22.14 -4.14
CA PHE A 815 -28.92 -22.76 -4.88
C PHE A 815 -30.18 -22.80 -4.01
N VAL A 816 -31.33 -22.94 -4.67
CA VAL A 816 -32.64 -22.95 -4.03
C VAL A 816 -33.27 -24.32 -4.20
N LEU A 817 -33.53 -25.02 -3.10
CA LEU A 817 -34.29 -26.26 -3.12
C LEU A 817 -35.78 -25.94 -2.99
N ASN A 818 -36.55 -26.22 -4.03
CA ASN A 818 -37.96 -25.85 -4.14
C ASN A 818 -38.87 -27.04 -4.48
N GLU A 819 -40.17 -26.91 -4.22
CA GLU A 819 -41.19 -27.82 -4.71
C GLU A 819 -42.45 -27.04 -5.14
N SER A 820 -43.18 -27.56 -6.13
CA SER A 820 -44.41 -26.92 -6.60
C SER A 820 -45.57 -27.08 -5.62
N GLY A 821 -46.49 -26.09 -5.56
CA GLY A 821 -47.79 -26.22 -4.89
C GLY A 821 -47.98 -25.37 -3.63
N HIS A 822 -46.99 -24.56 -3.26
CA HIS A 822 -47.08 -23.60 -2.15
C HIS A 822 -47.37 -22.19 -2.65
N SER A 823 -48.05 -21.39 -1.82
CA SER A 823 -48.26 -19.95 -2.05
C SER A 823 -47.22 -19.14 -1.27
N TRP A 824 -45.94 -19.41 -1.51
CA TRP A 824 -44.83 -18.67 -0.93
C TRP A 824 -44.42 -17.49 -1.80
N GLY A 825 -43.71 -16.55 -1.19
CA GLY A 825 -43.12 -15.43 -1.90
C GLY A 825 -42.90 -14.22 -1.03
N PRO A 826 -42.33 -13.15 -1.61
CA PRO A 826 -42.17 -11.88 -0.94
C PRO A 826 -43.50 -11.31 -0.45
N GLU A 827 -43.46 -10.64 0.69
CA GLU A 827 -44.53 -9.82 1.23
C GLU A 827 -44.03 -8.40 1.39
N ILE A 828 -44.76 -7.44 0.82
CA ILE A 828 -44.43 -6.02 0.94
C ILE A 828 -45.31 -5.49 2.08
N VAL A 829 -44.69 -5.29 3.24
CA VAL A 829 -45.36 -4.92 4.49
C VAL A 829 -45.73 -3.44 4.48
N ASP A 830 -44.79 -2.59 4.05
CA ASP A 830 -44.98 -1.14 4.00
C ASP A 830 -44.11 -0.49 2.92
N ILE A 831 -44.61 0.62 2.36
CA ILE A 831 -43.88 1.47 1.42
C ILE A 831 -44.17 2.94 1.75
N TYR A 832 -43.11 3.74 1.86
CA TYR A 832 -43.24 5.17 2.12
C TYR A 832 -42.08 5.94 1.50
N HIS A 833 -42.18 7.26 1.50
CA HIS A 833 -41.11 8.15 1.06
C HIS A 833 -40.75 9.10 2.20
N ASP A 834 -39.51 9.56 2.20
CA ASP A 834 -39.01 10.57 3.12
C ASP A 834 -38.30 11.68 2.32
N PRO A 835 -38.45 12.97 2.71
CA PRO A 835 -39.38 13.48 3.73
C PRO A 835 -40.86 13.44 3.28
N GLU A 836 -41.80 13.38 4.23
CA GLU A 836 -43.25 13.42 3.92
C GLU A 836 -43.67 14.70 3.17
N ASP A 837 -43.12 15.84 3.61
CA ASP A 837 -43.34 17.14 2.96
C ASP A 837 -42.24 17.41 1.92
N LEU A 838 -42.60 17.23 0.63
CA LEU A 838 -41.66 17.35 -0.48
C LEU A 838 -41.61 18.76 -1.08
N LEU A 839 -40.43 19.37 -1.02
CA LEU A 839 -40.07 20.56 -1.77
C LEU A 839 -39.22 20.18 -2.98
N ASN A 840 -39.06 21.10 -3.92
CA ASN A 840 -38.18 20.91 -5.08
C ASN A 840 -36.68 20.78 -4.73
N THR A 841 -36.31 21.03 -3.48
CA THR A 841 -34.96 20.83 -2.93
C THR A 841 -34.84 19.55 -2.10
N SER A 842 -35.95 18.89 -1.76
CA SER A 842 -35.94 17.66 -0.95
C SER A 842 -35.24 16.52 -1.70
N ASN A 843 -34.34 15.81 -1.02
CA ASN A 843 -33.85 14.53 -1.51
C ASN A 843 -34.91 13.47 -1.19
N VAL A 844 -35.60 12.97 -2.22
CA VAL A 844 -36.60 11.92 -2.02
C VAL A 844 -35.91 10.57 -1.88
N ILE A 845 -36.19 9.87 -0.78
CA ILE A 845 -35.83 8.46 -0.60
C ILE A 845 -37.12 7.65 -0.54
N ILE A 846 -37.20 6.58 -1.32
CA ILE A 846 -38.28 5.60 -1.20
C ILE A 846 -37.80 4.44 -0.34
N TYR A 847 -38.58 4.10 0.68
CA TYR A 847 -38.37 2.95 1.54
C TYR A 847 -39.42 1.86 1.28
N ALA A 848 -38.98 0.61 1.39
CA ALA A 848 -39.82 -0.56 1.33
C ALA A 848 -39.44 -1.56 2.42
N ASN A 849 -40.40 -1.88 3.29
CA ASN A 849 -40.29 -2.99 4.22
C ASN A 849 -40.79 -4.25 3.52
N VAL A 850 -39.85 -5.11 3.15
CA VAL A 850 -40.14 -6.34 2.40
C VAL A 850 -39.70 -7.53 3.26
N THR A 851 -40.62 -8.47 3.44
CA THR A 851 -40.39 -9.75 4.12
C THR A 851 -40.66 -10.89 3.13
N THR A 852 -40.51 -12.15 3.58
CA THR A 852 -40.91 -13.31 2.79
C THR A 852 -41.83 -14.21 3.59
N THR A 853 -42.80 -14.81 2.90
CA THR A 853 -43.63 -15.88 3.42
C THR A 853 -43.14 -17.19 2.81
N GLY A 854 -42.48 -18.03 3.61
CA GLY A 854 -41.89 -19.27 3.14
C GLY A 854 -40.40 -19.39 3.46
N PRO A 855 -39.71 -20.38 2.88
CA PRO A 855 -38.33 -20.70 3.23
C PRO A 855 -37.28 -19.93 2.40
N PHE A 856 -37.70 -19.04 1.49
CA PHE A 856 -36.82 -18.38 0.54
C PHE A 856 -36.47 -16.95 0.97
N ASN A 857 -35.21 -16.59 0.81
CA ASN A 857 -34.66 -15.26 1.06
C ASN A 857 -35.02 -14.28 -0.05
N LEU A 858 -35.10 -12.99 0.28
CA LEU A 858 -35.24 -11.94 -0.74
C LEU A 858 -33.99 -11.88 -1.60
N ARG A 859 -34.20 -11.81 -2.93
CA ARG A 859 -33.13 -11.71 -3.92
C ARG A 859 -32.98 -10.30 -4.45
N THR A 860 -34.06 -9.67 -4.92
CA THR A 860 -34.02 -8.30 -5.42
C THR A 860 -35.32 -7.57 -5.11
N VAL A 861 -35.21 -6.26 -4.96
CA VAL A 861 -36.33 -5.34 -4.75
C VAL A 861 -36.15 -4.20 -5.74
N VAL A 862 -37.14 -3.99 -6.61
CA VAL A 862 -37.08 -3.02 -7.69
C VAL A 862 -38.16 -1.97 -7.48
N LEU A 863 -37.74 -0.71 -7.43
CA LEU A 863 -38.62 0.45 -7.47
C LEU A 863 -38.93 0.79 -8.92
N PHE A 864 -40.21 0.88 -9.24
CA PHE A 864 -40.68 1.47 -10.50
C PHE A 864 -41.26 2.84 -10.22
N LEU A 865 -40.88 3.81 -11.06
CA LEU A 865 -41.28 5.20 -10.94
C LEU A 865 -41.85 5.68 -12.28
N ASN A 866 -43.04 6.25 -12.23
CA ASN A 866 -43.70 6.92 -13.36
C ASN A 866 -43.82 8.41 -13.07
N ASN A 867 -43.07 9.21 -13.82
CA ASN A 867 -43.01 10.66 -13.70
C ASN A 867 -44.02 11.40 -14.60
N GLY A 868 -44.92 10.66 -15.27
CA GLY A 868 -45.90 11.14 -16.23
C GLY A 868 -45.46 11.07 -17.69
N THR A 869 -44.15 10.94 -17.96
CA THR A 869 -43.58 10.83 -19.31
C THR A 869 -43.00 9.46 -19.61
N GLU A 870 -42.38 8.82 -18.62
CA GLU A 870 -41.72 7.53 -18.75
C GLU A 870 -41.83 6.71 -17.46
N ILE A 871 -41.60 5.40 -17.58
CA ILE A 871 -41.47 4.50 -16.45
C ILE A 871 -39.99 4.14 -16.34
N ILE A 872 -39.39 4.47 -15.20
CA ILE A 872 -38.00 4.19 -14.89
C ILE A 872 -37.98 3.16 -13.77
N SER A 873 -37.05 2.21 -13.83
CA SER A 873 -36.85 1.21 -12.78
C SER A 873 -35.49 1.37 -12.12
N TYR A 874 -35.45 1.20 -10.80
CA TYR A 874 -34.24 1.23 -10.00
C TYR A 874 -34.19 0.00 -9.11
N GLU A 875 -33.04 -0.66 -9.05
CA GLU A 875 -32.77 -1.59 -7.97
C GLU A 875 -32.68 -0.83 -6.65
N MET A 876 -33.31 -1.38 -5.61
CA MET A 876 -33.26 -0.85 -4.25
C MET A 876 -32.17 -1.57 -3.46
N TYR A 877 -31.47 -0.81 -2.62
CA TYR A 877 -30.36 -1.28 -1.80
C TYR A 877 -30.83 -1.50 -0.37
N ARG A 878 -30.12 -2.33 0.40
CA ARG A 878 -30.37 -2.45 1.83
C ARG A 878 -29.87 -1.19 2.54
N TYR A 879 -30.74 -0.60 3.35
CA TYR A 879 -30.50 0.60 4.14
C TYR A 879 -30.62 0.22 5.62
N GLY A 880 -29.74 0.76 6.47
CA GLY A 880 -29.74 0.48 7.90
C GLY A 880 -29.39 -0.97 8.26
N GLU A 881 -28.59 -1.65 7.43
CA GLU A 881 -28.24 -3.07 7.58
C GLU A 881 -27.07 -3.30 8.55
N TYR A 882 -27.22 -3.04 9.85
CA TYR A 882 -26.32 -3.50 10.93
C TYR A 882 -27.08 -3.39 12.27
N PRO A 883 -26.70 -4.09 13.36
CA PRO A 883 -27.51 -4.15 14.59
C PRO A 883 -27.90 -2.76 15.10
N VAL A 884 -29.01 -2.66 15.83
CA VAL A 884 -29.43 -1.43 16.53
C VAL A 884 -28.25 -0.88 17.32
N GLN A 885 -27.65 0.19 16.81
CA GLN A 885 -26.49 0.82 17.43
C GLN A 885 -27.02 1.85 18.41
N SER A 886 -26.32 2.01 19.53
CA SER A 886 -26.67 3.05 20.52
C SER A 886 -26.40 4.41 19.89
N ARG A 887 -27.44 5.00 19.30
CA ARG A 887 -27.43 6.37 18.79
C ARG A 887 -27.25 7.36 19.95
N HIS A 888 -26.80 8.58 19.67
CA HIS A 888 -26.80 9.64 20.67
C HIS A 888 -28.23 10.18 20.86
N GLU A 889 -28.61 10.67 22.06
CA GLU A 889 -29.98 11.19 22.32
C GLU A 889 -30.36 12.37 21.41
N GLU A 890 -29.38 13.03 20.80
CA GLU A 890 -29.57 14.15 19.86
C GLU A 890 -29.80 13.70 18.40
N ASP A 891 -29.63 12.41 18.10
CA ASP A 891 -29.93 11.84 16.78
C ASP A 891 -31.46 11.84 16.57
N PRO A 892 -31.98 12.49 15.50
CA PRO A 892 -33.41 12.45 15.17
C PRO A 892 -33.99 11.04 15.07
N LEU A 893 -33.13 10.05 14.77
CA LEU A 893 -33.48 8.65 14.57
C LEU A 893 -33.12 7.79 15.79
N PHE A 894 -32.73 8.38 16.92
CA PHE A 894 -32.37 7.67 18.16
C PHE A 894 -33.42 6.63 18.60
N ASN A 895 -34.70 6.91 18.32
CA ASN A 895 -35.83 6.05 18.67
C ASN A 895 -36.37 5.17 17.52
N GLU A 896 -35.74 5.22 16.34
CA GLU A 896 -36.17 4.46 15.17
C GLU A 896 -35.37 3.16 15.02
N SER A 897 -36.04 2.10 14.56
CA SER A 897 -35.42 0.78 14.40
C SER A 897 -34.45 0.77 13.21
N ASN A 898 -33.23 0.28 13.42
CA ASN A 898 -32.31 -0.12 12.34
C ASN A 898 -32.68 -1.48 11.75
N ALA A 899 -33.98 -1.78 11.63
CA ALA A 899 -34.37 -2.96 10.87
C ALA A 899 -34.01 -2.71 9.41
N PRO A 900 -33.39 -3.68 8.71
CA PRO A 900 -33.00 -3.48 7.32
C PRO A 900 -34.24 -3.18 6.48
N LEU A 901 -34.23 -2.02 5.83
CA LEU A 901 -35.22 -1.61 4.83
C LEU A 901 -34.57 -1.62 3.46
N PHE A 902 -35.37 -1.78 2.41
CA PHE A 902 -34.88 -1.49 1.06
C PHE A 902 -35.11 0.00 0.79
N GLY A 903 -34.07 0.68 0.30
CA GLY A 903 -34.04 2.10 0.02
C GLY A 903 -33.57 2.42 -1.40
N LYS A 904 -34.08 3.51 -1.96
CA LYS A 904 -33.52 4.13 -3.17
C LYS A 904 -33.63 5.64 -3.07
N GLN A 905 -32.51 6.34 -3.21
CA GLN A 905 -32.53 7.81 -3.30
C GLN A 905 -32.74 8.26 -4.75
N LEU A 906 -33.79 9.03 -4.98
CA LEU A 906 -34.18 9.53 -6.30
C LEU A 906 -33.64 10.94 -6.59
N GLY A 907 -33.24 11.68 -5.55
CA GLY A 907 -32.79 13.07 -5.68
C GLY A 907 -33.96 14.06 -5.66
N GLN A 908 -33.82 15.15 -6.42
CA GLN A 908 -34.77 16.27 -6.45
C GLN A 908 -35.71 16.20 -7.67
N PHE A 909 -36.93 16.72 -7.52
CA PHE A 909 -37.92 16.81 -8.58
C PHE A 909 -38.46 18.25 -8.74
N PRO A 910 -38.83 18.68 -9.96
CA PRO A 910 -39.49 19.97 -10.19
C PRO A 910 -40.80 20.18 -9.39
N THR A 911 -41.04 21.42 -8.96
CA THR A 911 -42.30 21.85 -8.31
C THR A 911 -43.53 21.52 -9.18
N GLY A 912 -44.59 21.01 -8.54
CA GLY A 912 -45.85 20.66 -9.19
C GLY A 912 -45.84 19.30 -9.91
N GLN A 913 -44.72 18.57 -9.86
CA GLN A 913 -44.66 17.21 -10.41
C GLN A 913 -45.37 16.22 -9.49
N VAL A 914 -46.15 15.31 -10.09
CA VAL A 914 -46.75 14.17 -9.40
C VAL A 914 -46.02 12.91 -9.85
N ILE A 915 -45.46 12.20 -8.88
CA ILE A 915 -44.72 10.95 -9.10
C ILE A 915 -45.58 9.79 -8.60
N ASN A 916 -45.78 8.79 -9.45
CA ASN A 916 -46.38 7.52 -9.05
C ASN A 916 -45.28 6.46 -8.96
N TYR A 917 -45.31 5.62 -7.94
CA TYR A 917 -44.30 4.59 -7.74
C TYR A 917 -44.89 3.31 -7.15
N TRP A 918 -44.24 2.18 -7.43
CA TRP A 918 -44.58 0.88 -6.86
C TRP A 918 -43.33 0.01 -6.76
N ILE A 919 -43.38 -0.99 -5.88
CA ILE A 919 -42.27 -1.90 -5.62
C ILE A 919 -42.60 -3.28 -6.17
N VAL A 920 -41.62 -3.92 -6.80
CA VAL A 920 -41.65 -5.34 -7.15
C VAL A 920 -40.52 -6.03 -6.39
N ALA A 921 -40.88 -6.96 -5.50
CA ALA A 921 -39.93 -7.80 -4.79
C ALA A 921 -39.91 -9.20 -5.41
N MET A 922 -38.73 -9.82 -5.45
CA MET A 922 -38.51 -11.18 -5.91
C MET A 922 -37.65 -11.94 -4.89
N ASP A 923 -38.08 -13.16 -4.53
CA ASP A 923 -37.29 -14.06 -3.70
C ASP A 923 -36.31 -14.90 -4.54
N SER A 924 -35.47 -15.69 -3.89
CA SER A 924 -34.48 -16.54 -4.54
C SER A 924 -35.09 -17.65 -5.40
N ALA A 925 -36.30 -18.11 -5.09
CA ALA A 925 -37.06 -19.08 -5.88
C ALA A 925 -37.77 -18.46 -7.11
N GLY A 926 -37.65 -17.15 -7.32
CA GLY A 926 -38.26 -16.44 -8.43
C GLY A 926 -39.74 -16.09 -8.23
N ASN A 927 -40.28 -16.25 -7.02
CA ASN A 927 -41.62 -15.76 -6.70
C ASN A 927 -41.59 -14.24 -6.61
N THR A 928 -42.59 -13.57 -7.21
CA THR A 928 -42.65 -12.11 -7.27
C THR A 928 -43.89 -11.56 -6.58
N LYS A 929 -43.75 -10.42 -5.92
CA LYS A 929 -44.86 -9.63 -5.36
C LYS A 929 -44.75 -8.17 -5.80
N GLN A 930 -45.88 -7.60 -6.20
CA GLN A 930 -45.99 -6.17 -6.49
C GLN A 930 -46.82 -5.46 -5.42
N SER A 931 -46.42 -4.26 -5.03
CA SER A 931 -47.20 -3.37 -4.16
C SER A 931 -48.36 -2.70 -4.91
N GLU A 932 -49.25 -2.05 -4.15
CA GLU A 932 -50.12 -1.03 -4.73
C GLU A 932 -49.30 0.17 -5.24
N ILE A 933 -49.90 0.98 -6.11
CA ILE A 933 -49.27 2.19 -6.64
C ILE A 933 -49.47 3.31 -5.62
N SER A 934 -48.36 3.85 -5.13
CA SER A 934 -48.31 5.04 -4.27
C SER A 934 -47.98 6.29 -5.10
N SER A 935 -48.27 7.47 -4.57
CA SER A 935 -47.98 8.73 -5.25
C SER A 935 -47.62 9.84 -4.28
N PHE A 936 -46.73 10.73 -4.69
CA PHE A 936 -46.42 11.97 -3.99
C PHE A 936 -46.39 13.15 -4.97
N SER A 937 -46.57 14.36 -4.44
CA SER A 937 -46.53 15.60 -5.22
C SER A 937 -45.52 16.57 -4.62
N ILE A 938 -44.70 17.18 -5.48
CA ILE A 938 -43.73 18.20 -5.07
C ILE A 938 -44.45 19.54 -4.92
N GLN A 939 -44.39 20.13 -3.73
CA GLN A 939 -45.03 21.41 -3.41
C GLN A 939 -44.27 22.61 -4.00
#